data_AF-A0A162J3K1-F1
#
_entry.id   AF-A0A162J3K1-F1
#
_cell.length_a   1.000
_cell.length_b   1.000
_cell.length_c   1.000
_cell.angle_alpha   90.00
_cell.angle_beta   90.00
_cell.angle_gamma   90.00
#
_symmetry.space_group_name_H-M   'P 1'
#
loop_
_entity.id
_entity.type
_entity.pdbx_description
1 polymer ?
#
loop_
_entity_poly.entity_id
_entity_poly.type
_entity_poly.pdbx_seq_one_letter_code
_entity_poly.pdbx_strand_id
1 'polypeptide(L)'
;MNLRFLDFVEPTALVVDRPAREKLTADKLRQEWHSTNNTRPARPQYSLSYQKSIVLAQRRWEAFCQEMGQQPKNTIGPDAFRYLSYFRWVRDDKTMFSIGLDRLDDATIRQLQMFTGGRTHEFVCSSSVSKKIVSEYYDEDDFHQSGRPTISGNIQKCPICGGDKDRTDPALRVLCWEDISMWILKDPEDKGGRDRVAMTVMLRFQKGSERYAKPTKFIFVEEDLPYICPVSHIIAKAIAEGAIEDKDLQRAEQFFQTRLDKKGVQVCWKREFLHRPVFRQTVYKDGRFTKSDDPLSRTQYDKATKNLGQAAGFAADLRSYDIRRGLLGAVNDSSNPAIRRQIARHNDDKTFDRYYINTGVNVVTQDVFFGRSNKSPYLAIFNHLGLQIDEKASDFVTDEMMSLVPSSADVQELESKAATDGTNKAIRMKLNNARKRDRRRKEALLRKAYFRAENAEELNRQVNGNIIPREPPRPIVFKSPERRRIANILGDLDDEISEEAIVQRKIAAINAWVDYAWKVELNEKRVNPLTNPSTPREVPTQLGQTTQDNRIESTPGLIGDFVDRSEGAPVLASPIILDTTEKNLASITAPQANPGKHRLIVPLGSVPQPARKKPKVTPQCLFCEKQFTRMMNFRRHVEKHLSKLPSKICCPLSACGGETFDSHTLFKVHVSQKHNLFLQADHMYGGLRQRYK
;
A
#
# COMPACT_ATOMS: atom_id res chain seq x y z
N MET A 1 43.74 -68.97 18.33
CA MET A 1 45.22 -68.93 18.21
C MET A 1 45.57 -67.69 17.39
N ASN A 2 46.67 -67.02 17.74
CA ASN A 2 47.51 -66.09 16.95
C ASN A 2 47.33 -66.09 15.41
N LEU A 3 47.55 -65.00 14.63
CA LEU A 3 48.09 -63.64 14.88
C LEU A 3 47.85 -62.74 13.63
N ARG A 4 47.85 -61.40 13.84
CA ARG A 4 48.23 -60.29 12.88
C ARG A 4 47.46 -60.11 11.56
N PHE A 5 47.15 -58.84 11.24
CA PHE A 5 47.85 -58.11 10.17
C PHE A 5 47.68 -56.57 10.25
N LEU A 6 48.83 -55.90 10.40
CA LEU A 6 49.22 -54.51 10.07
C LEU A 6 48.36 -53.27 10.38
N ASP A 7 49.11 -52.28 10.87
CA ASP A 7 48.76 -50.92 11.27
C ASP A 7 48.14 -50.03 10.18
N PHE A 8 47.26 -49.13 10.61
CA PHE A 8 47.02 -47.83 9.95
C PHE A 8 47.14 -46.72 11.00
N VAL A 9 47.98 -45.73 10.73
CA VAL A 9 48.26 -44.61 11.64
C VAL A 9 47.12 -43.59 11.57
N GLU A 10 46.39 -43.39 12.66
CA GLU A 10 45.47 -42.25 12.80
C GLU A 10 46.23 -40.96 13.14
N PRO A 11 45.84 -39.79 12.59
CA PRO A 11 46.52 -38.54 12.85
C PRO A 11 46.17 -37.99 14.24
N THR A 12 47.19 -37.73 15.06
CA THR A 12 47.05 -37.06 16.36
C THR A 12 46.44 -35.66 16.20
N ALA A 13 45.16 -35.53 16.51
CA ALA A 13 44.52 -34.24 16.68
C ALA A 13 45.01 -33.59 17.99
N LEU A 14 45.68 -32.45 17.90
CA LEU A 14 46.01 -31.60 19.04
C LEU A 14 44.71 -31.10 19.69
N VAL A 15 44.31 -31.74 20.79
CA VAL A 15 43.25 -31.24 21.67
C VAL A 15 43.81 -30.03 22.41
N VAL A 16 43.57 -28.84 21.85
CA VAL A 16 43.81 -27.58 22.57
C VAL A 16 42.73 -27.47 23.63
N ASP A 17 43.09 -27.88 24.85
CA ASP A 17 42.21 -27.82 26.00
C ASP A 17 41.81 -26.37 26.27
N ARG A 18 40.52 -26.05 26.07
CA ARG A 18 40.03 -24.69 26.30
C ARG A 18 39.75 -24.54 27.78
N PRO A 19 40.36 -23.58 28.50
CA PRO A 19 40.08 -23.39 29.91
C PRO A 19 38.59 -23.16 30.10
N ALA A 20 38.02 -23.83 31.11
CA ALA A 20 36.61 -23.72 31.44
C ALA A 20 36.25 -22.24 31.61
N ARG A 21 35.30 -21.74 30.81
CA ARG A 21 34.85 -20.35 30.91
C ARG A 21 34.31 -20.11 32.31
N GLU A 22 35.02 -19.30 33.09
CA GLU A 22 34.58 -18.84 34.39
C GLU A 22 33.17 -18.24 34.23
N LYS A 23 32.22 -18.67 35.08
CA LYS A 23 30.87 -18.08 35.09
C LYS A 23 30.97 -16.68 35.66
N LEU A 24 31.14 -15.69 34.79
CA LEU A 24 31.12 -14.28 35.16
C LEU A 24 29.84 -13.98 35.93
N THR A 25 29.99 -13.51 37.17
CA THR A 25 28.87 -13.01 37.98
C THR A 25 28.28 -11.76 37.33
N ALA A 26 27.04 -11.43 37.67
CA ALA A 26 26.38 -10.24 37.14
C ALA A 26 27.20 -8.96 37.37
N ASP A 27 27.95 -8.89 38.47
CA ASP A 27 28.77 -7.73 38.83
C ASP A 27 30.11 -7.70 38.08
N LYS A 28 30.76 -8.86 37.84
CA LYS A 28 31.89 -8.94 36.90
C LYS A 28 31.47 -8.49 35.50
N LEU A 29 30.30 -8.93 35.02
CA LEU A 29 29.73 -8.50 33.73
C LEU A 29 29.45 -6.99 33.68
N ARG A 30 28.95 -6.38 34.76
CA ARG A 30 28.79 -4.92 34.83
C ARG A 30 30.14 -4.20 34.81
N GLN A 31 31.11 -4.64 35.61
CA GLN A 31 32.45 -4.04 35.63
C GLN A 31 33.14 -4.12 34.26
N GLU A 32 33.07 -5.28 33.59
CA GLU A 32 33.62 -5.49 32.24
C GLU A 32 32.88 -4.66 31.18
N TRP A 33 31.56 -4.51 31.29
CA TRP A 33 30.77 -3.60 30.45
C TRP A 33 31.15 -2.14 30.63
N HIS A 34 31.32 -1.68 31.88
CA HIS A 34 31.72 -0.31 32.18
C HIS A 34 33.16 -0.02 31.75
N SER A 35 34.12 -0.92 32.00
CA SER A 35 35.51 -0.74 31.59
C SER A 35 35.66 -0.72 30.07
N THR A 36 34.92 -1.56 29.34
CA THR A 36 34.99 -1.66 27.88
C THR A 36 34.26 -0.53 27.14
N ASN A 37 33.26 0.11 27.77
CA ASN A 37 32.54 1.23 27.15
C ASN A 37 33.06 2.61 27.57
N ASN A 38 33.52 2.79 28.82
CA ASN A 38 34.06 4.08 29.28
C ASN A 38 35.45 4.40 28.71
N THR A 39 36.18 3.38 28.22
CA THR A 39 37.50 3.55 27.56
C THR A 39 37.41 3.76 26.05
N ARG A 40 36.22 3.63 25.46
CA ARG A 40 36.04 3.93 24.03
C ARG A 40 35.90 5.44 23.86
N PRO A 41 36.70 6.09 22.98
CA PRO A 41 36.46 7.48 22.66
C PRO A 41 35.04 7.64 22.14
N ALA A 42 34.35 8.69 22.60
CA ALA A 42 33.03 9.05 22.09
C ALA A 42 33.09 9.08 20.56
N ARG A 43 32.25 8.28 19.90
CA ARG A 43 32.28 8.21 18.43
C ARG A 43 32.03 9.60 17.88
N PRO A 44 32.91 10.15 17.01
CA PRO A 44 32.70 11.46 16.43
C PRO A 44 31.31 11.56 15.80
N GLN A 45 30.57 12.61 16.15
CA GLN A 45 29.24 12.85 15.60
C GLN A 45 29.28 12.75 14.07
N TYR A 46 28.43 11.87 13.54
CA TYR A 46 28.04 11.80 12.13
C TYR A 46 29.14 11.89 11.05
N SER A 47 30.34 11.35 11.30
CA SER A 47 31.33 11.21 10.22
C SER A 47 30.77 10.43 9.01
N LEU A 48 31.19 10.80 7.79
CA LEU A 48 30.78 10.12 6.54
C LEU A 48 30.99 8.60 6.60
N SER A 49 32.04 8.17 7.33
CA SER A 49 32.36 6.76 7.56
C SER A 49 31.27 6.03 8.36
N TYR A 50 30.69 6.68 9.38
CA TYR A 50 29.59 6.12 10.17
C TYR A 50 28.33 5.95 9.32
N GLN A 51 27.93 6.98 8.56
CA GLN A 51 26.81 6.89 7.61
C GLN A 51 27.01 5.74 6.60
N LYS A 52 28.20 5.64 6.01
CA LYS A 52 28.59 4.55 5.09
C LYS A 52 28.51 3.18 5.75
N SER A 53 28.92 3.05 7.01
CA SER A 53 28.85 1.79 7.77
C SER A 53 27.40 1.33 8.02
N ILE A 54 26.48 2.27 8.31
CA ILE A 54 25.04 1.99 8.48
C ILE A 54 24.45 1.48 7.17
N VAL A 55 24.80 2.10 6.03
CA VAL A 55 24.37 1.65 4.70
C VAL A 55 24.89 0.23 4.40
N LEU A 56 26.14 -0.09 4.79
CA LEU A 56 26.72 -1.42 4.59
C LEU A 56 26.11 -2.48 5.52
N ALA A 57 25.80 -2.14 6.77
CA ALA A 57 25.08 -3.04 7.68
C ALA A 57 23.66 -3.31 7.17
N GLN A 58 22.97 -2.28 6.66
CA GLN A 58 21.63 -2.44 6.07
C GLN A 58 21.66 -3.33 4.83
N ARG A 59 22.65 -3.19 3.95
CA ARG A 59 22.79 -4.08 2.78
C ARG A 59 23.00 -5.54 3.19
N ARG A 60 23.71 -5.80 4.29
CA ARG A 60 23.86 -7.18 4.82
C ARG A 60 22.51 -7.74 5.31
N TRP A 61 21.72 -6.94 6.04
CA TRP A 61 20.39 -7.35 6.47
C TRP A 61 19.42 -7.55 5.29
N GLU A 62 19.41 -6.63 4.32
CA GLU A 62 18.57 -6.75 3.12
C GLU A 62 18.97 -7.95 2.25
N ALA A 63 20.27 -8.25 2.12
CA ALA A 63 20.76 -9.46 1.47
C ALA A 63 20.34 -10.73 2.21
N PHE A 64 20.45 -10.77 3.54
CA PHE A 64 19.98 -11.90 4.36
C PHE A 64 18.47 -12.12 4.22
N CYS A 65 17.66 -11.07 4.29
CA CYS A 65 16.20 -11.16 4.07
C CYS A 65 15.84 -11.60 2.64
N GLN A 66 16.64 -11.22 1.62
CA GLN A 66 16.48 -11.72 0.25
C GLN A 66 16.87 -13.21 0.12
N GLU A 67 17.96 -13.62 0.76
CA GLU A 67 18.44 -15.01 0.78
C GLU A 67 17.44 -15.95 1.48
N MET A 68 16.86 -15.49 2.60
CA MET A 68 15.80 -16.18 3.33
C MET A 68 14.41 -16.11 2.65
N GLY A 69 14.28 -15.38 1.53
CA GLY A 69 13.01 -15.20 0.82
C GLY A 69 11.94 -14.41 1.59
N GLN A 70 12.29 -13.79 2.71
CA GLN A 70 11.37 -13.02 3.56
C GLN A 70 11.53 -11.53 3.29
N GLN A 71 10.67 -10.98 2.44
CA GLN A 71 10.50 -9.53 2.32
C GLN A 71 9.37 -9.08 3.25
N PRO A 72 9.59 -8.10 4.15
CA PRO A 72 8.53 -7.57 5.00
C PRO A 72 7.45 -6.93 4.13
N LYS A 73 6.19 -7.31 4.39
CA LYS A 73 5.03 -6.81 3.64
C LYS A 73 4.48 -5.56 4.32
N ASN A 74 4.63 -4.42 3.66
CA ASN A 74 3.96 -3.18 4.07
C ASN A 74 2.43 -3.38 4.15
N THR A 75 1.83 -2.81 5.18
CA THR A 75 0.39 -2.83 5.46
C THR A 75 0.03 -1.47 6.02
N ILE A 76 -1.07 -0.86 5.60
CA ILE A 76 -1.57 0.39 6.20
C ILE A 76 -2.68 0.06 7.22
N GLY A 77 -2.59 0.63 8.42
CA GLY A 77 -3.60 0.49 9.47
C GLY A 77 -4.70 1.55 9.37
N PRO A 78 -5.78 1.44 10.19
CA PRO A 78 -6.87 2.41 10.22
C PRO A 78 -6.39 3.84 10.45
N ASP A 79 -5.55 4.08 11.45
CA ASP A 79 -5.07 5.43 11.81
C ASP A 79 -4.21 6.04 10.72
N ALA A 80 -3.30 5.24 10.15
CA ALA A 80 -2.46 5.65 9.03
C ALA A 80 -3.29 5.98 7.77
N PHE A 81 -4.42 5.29 7.56
CA PHE A 81 -5.34 5.58 6.45
C PHE A 81 -6.23 6.80 6.72
N ARG A 82 -6.69 6.99 7.96
CA ARG A 82 -7.39 8.20 8.42
C ARG A 82 -6.50 9.43 8.22
N TYR A 83 -5.28 9.40 8.76
CA TYR A 83 -4.28 10.45 8.56
C TYR A 83 -3.96 10.70 7.09
N LEU A 84 -3.74 9.66 6.27
CA LEU A 84 -3.49 9.83 4.82
C LEU A 84 -4.68 10.47 4.09
N SER A 85 -5.91 10.20 4.52
CA SER A 85 -7.12 10.77 3.93
C SER A 85 -7.30 12.24 4.32
N TYR A 86 -7.07 12.57 5.59
CA TYR A 86 -6.97 13.94 6.09
C TYR A 86 -5.86 14.72 5.37
N PHE A 87 -4.65 14.15 5.29
CA PHE A 87 -3.47 14.76 4.67
C PHE A 87 -3.76 15.20 3.22
N ARG A 88 -4.34 14.33 2.36
CA ARG A 88 -4.67 14.67 0.96
C ARG A 88 -5.53 15.94 0.84
N TRP A 89 -6.43 16.15 1.79
CA TRP A 89 -7.38 17.26 1.75
C TRP A 89 -6.86 18.51 2.43
N VAL A 90 -6.22 18.38 3.59
CA VAL A 90 -5.90 19.48 4.52
C VAL A 90 -4.42 19.89 4.48
N ARG A 91 -3.52 19.00 4.03
CA ARG A 91 -2.05 19.22 4.13
C ARG A 91 -1.26 18.99 2.83
N ASP A 92 -1.80 18.29 1.86
CA ASP A 92 -1.09 17.96 0.63
C ASP A 92 -1.03 19.15 -0.35
N ASP A 93 0.10 19.86 -0.31
CA ASP A 93 0.52 20.91 -1.25
C ASP A 93 1.45 20.39 -2.37
N LYS A 94 1.83 19.10 -2.32
CA LYS A 94 2.88 18.53 -3.20
C LYS A 94 2.36 17.61 -4.30
N THR A 95 1.29 16.86 -4.05
CA THR A 95 0.73 15.96 -5.07
C THR A 95 -0.08 16.76 -6.06
N MET A 96 0.32 16.70 -7.34
CA MET A 96 -0.26 17.49 -8.43
C MET A 96 -1.30 16.67 -9.20
N PHE A 97 -2.50 17.23 -9.36
CA PHE A 97 -3.53 16.74 -10.27
C PHE A 97 -3.76 17.76 -11.42
N SER A 98 -4.63 17.47 -12.40
CA SER A 98 -4.95 18.44 -13.45
C SER A 98 -6.11 19.35 -13.02
N ILE A 99 -7.16 18.76 -12.44
CA ILE A 99 -8.32 19.45 -11.88
C ILE A 99 -8.73 18.84 -10.53
N GLY A 100 -9.49 19.58 -9.71
CA GLY A 100 -9.95 19.12 -8.40
C GLY A 100 -10.73 17.79 -8.41
N LEU A 101 -11.43 17.50 -9.51
CA LEU A 101 -12.15 16.22 -9.71
C LEU A 101 -11.19 15.02 -9.78
N ASP A 102 -9.95 15.20 -10.25
CA ASP A 102 -8.95 14.12 -10.23
C ASP A 102 -8.48 13.79 -8.80
N ARG A 103 -8.39 14.79 -7.93
CA ARG A 103 -8.08 14.61 -6.50
C ARG A 103 -9.25 13.91 -5.77
N LEU A 104 -10.49 14.25 -6.13
CA LEU A 104 -11.68 13.57 -5.64
C LEU A 104 -11.74 12.12 -6.14
N ASP A 105 -11.44 11.86 -7.42
CA ASP A 105 -11.31 10.51 -7.97
C ASP A 105 -10.26 9.69 -7.21
N ASP A 106 -9.05 10.24 -7.01
CA ASP A 106 -7.98 9.59 -6.24
C ASP A 106 -8.40 9.22 -4.80
N ALA A 107 -9.07 10.15 -4.11
CA ALA A 107 -9.58 9.92 -2.76
C ALA A 107 -10.64 8.81 -2.74
N THR A 108 -11.58 8.85 -3.69
CA THR A 108 -12.69 7.88 -3.81
C THR A 108 -12.17 6.48 -4.10
N ILE A 109 -11.25 6.32 -5.07
CA ILE A 109 -10.65 5.03 -5.42
C ILE A 109 -9.99 4.39 -4.20
N ARG A 110 -9.29 5.18 -3.36
CA ARG A 110 -8.61 4.68 -2.16
C ARG A 110 -9.55 4.21 -1.08
N GLN A 111 -10.64 4.92 -0.85
CA GLN A 111 -11.69 4.47 0.07
C GLN A 111 -12.35 3.19 -0.44
N LEU A 112 -12.73 3.13 -1.73
CA LEU A 112 -13.27 1.90 -2.31
C LEU A 112 -12.27 0.74 -2.23
N GLN A 113 -10.97 0.97 -2.44
CA GLN A 113 -9.91 -0.04 -2.22
C GLN A 113 -9.82 -0.47 -0.76
N MET A 114 -9.87 0.48 0.19
CA MET A 114 -9.80 0.20 1.62
C MET A 114 -11.01 -0.58 2.11
N PHE A 115 -12.22 -0.26 1.68
CA PHE A 115 -13.44 -0.86 2.22
C PHE A 115 -13.91 -2.12 1.47
N THR A 116 -13.54 -2.32 0.20
CA THR A 116 -13.87 -3.54 -0.58
C THR A 116 -12.71 -4.53 -0.73
N GLY A 117 -11.51 -4.11 -0.31
CA GLY A 117 -10.26 -4.79 -0.65
C GLY A 117 -9.99 -4.80 -2.16
N GLY A 118 -10.64 -3.94 -2.94
CA GLY A 118 -10.56 -3.91 -4.40
C GLY A 118 -9.12 -3.91 -4.93
N ARG A 119 -8.83 -4.75 -5.92
CA ARG A 119 -7.59 -4.67 -6.69
C ARG A 119 -7.67 -3.46 -7.62
N THR A 120 -6.53 -2.82 -7.86
CA THR A 120 -6.42 -1.58 -8.65
C THR A 120 -7.12 -1.67 -10.01
N HIS A 121 -7.03 -2.80 -10.71
CA HIS A 121 -7.68 -2.99 -12.02
C HIS A 121 -9.21 -2.96 -11.98
N GLU A 122 -9.84 -3.14 -10.81
CA GLU A 122 -11.31 -3.09 -10.67
C GLU A 122 -11.81 -1.62 -10.72
N PHE A 123 -10.92 -0.63 -10.67
CA PHE A 123 -11.24 0.80 -10.70
C PHE A 123 -10.54 1.60 -11.80
N VAL A 124 -9.33 1.19 -12.21
CA VAL A 124 -8.49 1.93 -13.18
C VAL A 124 -7.91 0.98 -14.22
N CYS A 125 -7.86 1.42 -15.48
CA CYS A 125 -7.40 0.58 -16.59
C CYS A 125 -5.87 0.46 -16.62
N SER A 126 -5.37 -0.76 -16.78
CA SER A 126 -3.97 -0.98 -17.16
C SER A 126 -3.78 -0.71 -18.65
N SER A 127 -3.59 0.57 -19.02
CA SER A 127 -2.89 0.89 -20.27
C SER A 127 -1.57 0.10 -20.30
N SER A 128 -1.23 -0.51 -21.44
CA SER A 128 -0.32 -1.65 -21.59
C SER A 128 1.02 -1.53 -20.83
N VAL A 129 1.00 -1.91 -19.54
CA VAL A 129 2.14 -1.76 -18.64
C VAL A 129 3.25 -2.71 -19.09
N SER A 130 4.47 -2.18 -19.25
CA SER A 130 5.62 -3.04 -19.56
C SER A 130 5.79 -4.10 -18.46
N LYS A 131 6.00 -5.37 -18.86
CA LYS A 131 6.16 -6.51 -17.93
C LYS A 131 7.23 -6.28 -16.84
N LYS A 132 8.18 -5.36 -17.10
CA LYS A 132 9.25 -4.98 -16.17
C LYS A 132 8.77 -4.15 -14.97
N ILE A 133 7.76 -3.29 -15.14
CA ILE A 133 7.12 -2.57 -14.03
C ILE A 133 6.26 -3.54 -13.23
N VAL A 134 5.58 -4.49 -13.91
CA VAL A 134 4.83 -5.56 -13.25
C VAL A 134 5.72 -6.31 -12.26
N SER A 135 6.88 -6.83 -12.69
CA SER A 135 7.82 -7.55 -11.81
C SER A 135 8.49 -6.74 -10.69
N GLU A 136 8.50 -5.39 -10.77
CA GLU A 136 9.15 -4.52 -9.77
C GLU A 136 8.18 -4.10 -8.64
N TYR A 137 6.87 -4.03 -8.95
CA TYR A 137 5.85 -3.51 -8.04
C TYR A 137 4.72 -4.50 -7.69
N TYR A 138 4.57 -5.60 -8.46
CA TYR A 138 3.45 -6.54 -8.36
C TYR A 138 3.91 -8.00 -8.47
N ASP A 139 3.12 -8.91 -7.91
CA ASP A 139 3.19 -10.33 -8.27
C ASP A 139 2.80 -10.50 -9.75
N GLU A 140 3.52 -11.33 -10.53
CA GLU A 140 3.28 -11.48 -11.99
C GLU A 140 1.83 -11.87 -12.32
N ASP A 141 1.12 -12.52 -11.37
CA ASP A 141 -0.26 -12.95 -11.51
C ASP A 141 -1.29 -11.80 -11.44
N ASP A 142 -0.95 -10.61 -10.93
CA ASP A 142 -1.87 -9.46 -10.75
C ASP A 142 -1.99 -8.56 -12.00
N PHE A 143 -1.47 -9.02 -13.13
CA PHE A 143 -1.56 -8.35 -14.43
C PHE A 143 -2.60 -9.03 -15.33
N HIS A 144 -3.75 -8.37 -15.52
CA HIS A 144 -4.60 -8.66 -16.67
C HIS A 144 -3.83 -8.27 -17.94
N GLN A 145 -3.54 -9.24 -18.80
CA GLN A 145 -2.97 -8.93 -20.10
C GLN A 145 -4.04 -8.25 -20.94
N SER A 146 -3.75 -7.06 -21.47
CA SER A 146 -4.54 -6.37 -22.50
C SER A 146 -4.42 -7.07 -23.86
N GLY A 147 -4.51 -8.40 -23.89
CA GLY A 147 -4.74 -9.15 -25.11
C GLY A 147 -6.21 -8.98 -25.47
N ARG A 148 -6.50 -8.40 -26.64
CA ARG A 148 -7.88 -8.38 -27.16
C ARG A 148 -8.38 -9.83 -27.25
N PRO A 149 -9.41 -10.24 -26.49
CA PRO A 149 -10.10 -11.47 -26.83
C PRO A 149 -10.96 -11.12 -28.05
N THR A 150 -10.61 -11.63 -29.22
CA THR A 150 -11.49 -11.60 -30.39
C THR A 150 -12.67 -12.52 -30.14
N ILE A 151 -13.66 -12.04 -29.38
CA ILE A 151 -14.93 -12.70 -29.15
C ILE A 151 -15.81 -12.38 -30.36
N SER A 152 -15.86 -13.29 -31.32
CA SER A 152 -16.80 -13.27 -32.45
C SER A 152 -18.19 -13.73 -31.99
N GLY A 153 -18.75 -13.03 -31.01
CA GLY A 153 -20.09 -13.25 -30.48
C GLY A 153 -20.92 -11.98 -30.59
N ASN A 154 -22.23 -12.12 -30.84
CA ASN A 154 -23.16 -10.99 -30.88
C ASN A 154 -23.10 -10.22 -29.57
N ILE A 155 -22.61 -8.97 -29.63
CA ILE A 155 -22.50 -8.08 -28.47
C ILE A 155 -23.91 -7.79 -27.96
N GLN A 156 -24.26 -8.24 -26.76
CA GLN A 156 -25.58 -7.93 -26.22
C GLN A 156 -25.65 -6.43 -25.92
N LYS A 157 -26.53 -5.72 -26.62
CA LYS A 157 -26.80 -4.32 -26.33
C LYS A 157 -27.63 -4.20 -25.05
N CYS A 158 -27.32 -3.19 -24.25
CA CYS A 158 -28.08 -2.84 -23.07
C CYS A 158 -29.45 -2.31 -23.49
N PRO A 159 -30.57 -2.90 -23.03
CA PRO A 159 -31.90 -2.42 -23.41
C PRO A 159 -32.21 -1.02 -22.84
N ILE A 160 -31.46 -0.58 -21.81
CA ILE A 160 -31.66 0.72 -21.17
C ILE A 160 -30.98 1.85 -21.95
N CYS A 161 -29.77 1.68 -22.49
CA CYS A 161 -29.07 2.79 -23.17
C CYS A 161 -28.39 2.45 -24.51
N GLY A 162 -28.57 1.23 -25.04
CA GLY A 162 -27.99 0.82 -26.32
C GLY A 162 -26.48 0.58 -26.32
N GLY A 163 -25.78 0.78 -25.20
CA GLY A 163 -24.36 0.48 -25.03
C GLY A 163 -24.05 -1.02 -24.90
N ASP A 164 -22.77 -1.37 -24.83
CA ASP A 164 -22.32 -2.76 -24.78
C ASP A 164 -22.44 -3.34 -23.36
N LYS A 165 -23.46 -4.18 -23.14
CA LYS A 165 -23.83 -4.69 -21.81
C LYS A 165 -22.75 -5.55 -21.17
N ASP A 166 -22.01 -6.30 -21.99
CA ASP A 166 -21.06 -7.33 -21.53
C ASP A 166 -19.64 -6.79 -21.26
N ARG A 167 -19.39 -5.49 -21.49
CA ARG A 167 -18.06 -4.84 -21.44
C ARG A 167 -16.97 -5.71 -22.07
N THR A 168 -17.18 -6.01 -23.36
CA THR A 168 -16.35 -6.91 -24.16
C THR A 168 -14.92 -6.40 -24.30
N ASP A 169 -14.73 -5.07 -24.38
CA ASP A 169 -13.42 -4.43 -24.27
C ASP A 169 -12.83 -4.61 -22.84
N PRO A 170 -11.68 -5.30 -22.70
CA PRO A 170 -11.00 -5.44 -21.41
C PRO A 170 -10.64 -4.11 -20.74
N ALA A 171 -10.48 -3.01 -21.49
CA ALA A 171 -10.22 -1.69 -20.90
C ALA A 171 -11.41 -1.19 -20.06
N LEU A 172 -12.64 -1.48 -20.48
CA LEU A 172 -13.88 -1.06 -19.80
C LEU A 172 -14.30 -2.00 -18.67
N ARG A 173 -13.50 -3.03 -18.34
CA ARG A 173 -13.72 -3.95 -17.21
C ARG A 173 -13.29 -3.35 -15.85
N VAL A 174 -13.68 -2.10 -15.64
CA VAL A 174 -13.51 -1.29 -14.42
C VAL A 174 -14.89 -0.95 -13.85
N LEU A 175 -14.95 -0.34 -12.67
CA LEU A 175 -16.18 0.19 -12.07
C LEU A 175 -16.83 1.25 -12.99
N CYS A 176 -18.08 1.00 -13.41
CA CYS A 176 -18.91 1.93 -14.16
C CYS A 176 -20.10 2.42 -13.31
N TRP A 177 -20.81 3.46 -13.73
CA TRP A 177 -21.94 4.00 -12.93
C TRP A 177 -23.06 2.96 -12.69
N GLU A 178 -23.32 2.06 -13.65
CA GLU A 178 -24.22 0.92 -13.48
C GLU A 178 -23.83 -0.07 -12.36
N ASP A 179 -22.59 0.00 -11.84
CA ASP A 179 -22.13 -0.82 -10.71
C ASP A 179 -22.46 -0.22 -9.35
N ILE A 180 -22.88 1.04 -9.32
CA ILE A 180 -23.26 1.77 -8.12
C ILE A 180 -24.78 1.89 -8.10
N SER A 181 -25.42 1.44 -7.02
CA SER A 181 -26.83 1.73 -6.73
C SER A 181 -26.88 2.64 -5.51
N MET A 182 -27.23 3.91 -5.71
CA MET A 182 -27.35 4.91 -4.65
C MET A 182 -28.81 4.99 -4.17
N TRP A 183 -29.02 5.07 -2.86
CA TRP A 183 -30.33 5.04 -2.21
C TRP A 183 -30.40 6.10 -1.13
N ILE A 184 -31.53 6.80 -1.07
CA ILE A 184 -31.96 7.52 0.14
C ILE A 184 -32.89 6.55 0.86
N LEU A 185 -32.53 6.14 2.07
CA LEU A 185 -33.30 5.22 2.90
C LEU A 185 -34.04 6.03 3.97
N LYS A 186 -35.31 5.69 4.20
CA LYS A 186 -36.01 6.18 5.38
C LYS A 186 -35.27 5.70 6.63
N ASP A 187 -35.23 6.53 7.68
CA ASP A 187 -34.56 6.26 8.96
C ASP A 187 -34.40 4.74 9.23
N PRO A 188 -33.20 4.16 9.00
CA PRO A 188 -33.03 2.71 8.94
C PRO A 188 -33.13 2.04 10.31
N GLU A 189 -33.21 2.81 11.39
CA GLU A 189 -33.45 2.31 12.74
C GLU A 189 -34.93 2.38 13.16
N ASP A 190 -35.80 2.99 12.34
CA ASP A 190 -37.23 3.25 12.64
C ASP A 190 -37.45 3.96 14.01
N LYS A 191 -36.53 4.85 14.41
CA LYS A 191 -36.54 5.58 15.70
C LYS A 191 -37.05 7.02 15.59
N GLY A 192 -37.44 7.47 14.40
CA GLY A 192 -37.84 8.85 14.14
C GLY A 192 -36.68 9.80 13.82
N GLY A 193 -35.51 9.22 13.49
CA GLY A 193 -34.34 9.96 13.01
C GLY A 193 -34.55 10.56 11.62
N ARG A 194 -33.45 10.95 10.98
CA ARG A 194 -33.47 11.40 9.57
C ARG A 194 -33.32 10.25 8.59
N ASP A 195 -33.65 10.53 7.34
CA ASP A 195 -33.31 9.67 6.23
C ASP A 195 -31.77 9.61 6.05
N ARG A 196 -31.28 8.44 5.63
CA ARG A 196 -29.85 8.11 5.52
C ARG A 196 -29.51 7.72 4.09
N VAL A 197 -28.40 8.25 3.57
CA VAL A 197 -27.92 7.88 2.24
C VAL A 197 -27.06 6.61 2.33
N ALA A 198 -27.30 5.64 1.46
CA ALA A 198 -26.51 4.44 1.34
C ALA A 198 -26.23 4.11 -0.13
N MET A 199 -25.14 3.39 -0.41
CA MET A 199 -24.92 2.85 -1.74
C MET A 199 -24.46 1.41 -1.71
N THR A 200 -24.78 0.67 -2.76
CA THR A 200 -24.17 -0.64 -3.02
C THR A 200 -23.24 -0.55 -4.23
N VAL A 201 -22.02 -1.04 -4.10
CA VAL A 201 -21.01 -1.05 -5.17
C VAL A 201 -20.70 -2.49 -5.57
N MET A 202 -20.84 -2.83 -6.85
CA MET A 202 -20.64 -4.18 -7.37
C MET A 202 -19.35 -4.31 -8.18
N LEU A 203 -18.37 -5.04 -7.64
CA LEU A 203 -17.13 -5.36 -8.36
C LEU A 203 -17.33 -6.64 -9.20
N ARG A 204 -17.59 -6.47 -10.51
CA ARG A 204 -17.81 -7.58 -11.46
C ARG A 204 -16.51 -8.28 -11.90
N PHE A 205 -15.49 -7.50 -12.26
CA PHE A 205 -14.34 -7.95 -13.06
C PHE A 205 -13.08 -8.26 -12.23
N GLN A 206 -13.23 -9.19 -11.29
CA GLN A 206 -12.12 -9.70 -10.49
C GLN A 206 -11.00 -10.35 -11.33
N LYS A 207 -9.83 -10.51 -10.72
CA LYS A 207 -8.72 -11.32 -11.27
C LYS A 207 -9.22 -12.73 -11.63
N GLY A 208 -9.07 -13.14 -12.89
CA GLY A 208 -9.50 -14.45 -13.37
C GLY A 208 -11.02 -14.60 -13.60
N SER A 209 -11.79 -13.51 -13.63
CA SER A 209 -13.25 -13.52 -13.89
C SER A 209 -13.65 -14.29 -15.16
N GLU A 210 -12.80 -14.27 -16.19
CA GLU A 210 -12.98 -15.01 -17.46
C GLU A 210 -13.07 -16.53 -17.28
N ARG A 211 -12.50 -17.08 -16.20
CA ARG A 211 -12.57 -18.50 -15.86
C ARG A 211 -13.61 -18.78 -14.79
N TYR A 212 -13.76 -17.86 -13.85
CA TYR A 212 -14.70 -17.98 -12.74
C TYR A 212 -15.06 -16.59 -12.21
N ALA A 213 -16.27 -16.14 -12.47
CA ALA A 213 -16.79 -14.87 -11.98
C ALA A 213 -17.35 -15.01 -10.55
N LYS A 214 -16.95 -14.10 -9.65
CA LYS A 214 -17.60 -13.85 -8.36
C LYS A 214 -17.90 -12.34 -8.24
N PRO A 215 -18.90 -11.82 -8.95
CA PRO A 215 -19.34 -10.44 -8.74
C PRO A 215 -19.64 -10.24 -7.26
N THR A 216 -18.99 -9.28 -6.62
CA THR A 216 -19.13 -9.06 -5.18
C THR A 216 -19.73 -7.68 -4.95
N LYS A 217 -20.91 -7.65 -4.32
CA LYS A 217 -21.60 -6.42 -3.91
C LYS A 217 -21.16 -6.05 -2.48
N PHE A 218 -20.77 -4.80 -2.31
CA PHE A 218 -20.43 -4.18 -1.03
C PHE A 218 -21.48 -3.14 -0.69
N ILE A 219 -21.83 -3.02 0.59
CA ILE A 219 -22.73 -1.99 1.10
C ILE A 219 -21.87 -0.90 1.75
N PHE A 220 -22.24 0.34 1.49
CA PHE A 220 -21.63 1.54 2.05
C PHE A 220 -22.72 2.39 2.68
N VAL A 221 -22.51 2.76 3.93
CA VAL A 221 -23.33 3.73 4.66
C VAL A 221 -22.60 5.06 4.72
N GLU A 222 -23.32 6.07 5.15
CA GLU A 222 -22.75 7.35 5.58
C GLU A 222 -21.72 7.18 6.70
N GLU A 223 -20.53 7.74 6.53
CA GLU A 223 -19.57 8.02 7.62
C GLU A 223 -19.70 9.49 8.02
N ASP A 224 -19.47 9.80 9.30
CA ASP A 224 -19.68 11.16 9.84
C ASP A 224 -18.56 12.12 9.40
N LEU A 225 -17.31 11.65 9.40
CA LEU A 225 -16.15 12.39 8.92
C LEU A 225 -16.12 12.40 7.38
N PRO A 226 -16.37 13.54 6.70
CA PRO A 226 -16.63 13.53 5.26
C PRO A 226 -15.43 13.03 4.44
N TYR A 227 -14.21 13.34 4.87
CA TYR A 227 -12.96 12.99 4.16
C TYR A 227 -12.67 11.47 4.11
N ILE A 228 -13.36 10.65 4.92
CA ILE A 228 -13.36 9.19 4.83
C ILE A 228 -14.70 8.61 4.33
N CYS A 229 -15.72 9.43 4.05
CA CYS A 229 -17.05 9.00 3.61
C CYS A 229 -17.13 8.75 2.09
N PRO A 230 -17.20 7.50 1.62
CA PRO A 230 -17.28 7.19 0.19
C PRO A 230 -18.63 7.55 -0.42
N VAL A 231 -19.70 7.56 0.38
CA VAL A 231 -21.03 8.03 -0.06
C VAL A 231 -20.96 9.52 -0.43
N SER A 232 -20.42 10.37 0.45
CA SER A 232 -20.26 11.81 0.21
C SER A 232 -19.38 12.10 -1.02
N HIS A 233 -18.27 11.36 -1.18
CA HIS A 233 -17.43 11.51 -2.37
C HIS A 233 -18.15 11.12 -3.68
N ILE A 234 -18.92 10.03 -3.70
CA ILE A 234 -19.69 9.62 -4.89
C ILE A 234 -20.82 10.62 -5.20
N ILE A 235 -21.51 11.17 -4.19
CA ILE A 235 -22.50 12.25 -4.39
C ILE A 235 -21.83 13.47 -5.04
N ALA A 236 -20.74 13.98 -4.45
CA ALA A 236 -20.02 15.15 -4.96
C ALA A 236 -19.55 14.96 -6.41
N LYS A 237 -19.04 13.76 -6.73
CA LYS A 237 -18.62 13.40 -8.09
C LYS A 237 -19.80 13.30 -9.06
N ALA A 238 -20.91 12.68 -8.65
CA ALA A 238 -22.09 12.50 -9.48
C ALA A 238 -22.75 13.85 -9.83
N ILE A 239 -22.79 14.78 -8.87
CA ILE A 239 -23.22 16.17 -9.10
C ILE A 239 -22.22 16.87 -10.04
N ALA A 240 -20.92 16.83 -9.74
CA ALA A 240 -19.89 17.54 -10.51
C ALA A 240 -19.80 17.10 -11.99
N GLU A 241 -20.07 15.83 -12.28
CA GLU A 241 -20.14 15.30 -13.66
C GLU A 241 -21.55 15.35 -14.26
N GLY A 242 -22.58 15.75 -13.50
CA GLY A 242 -23.97 15.79 -13.94
C GLY A 242 -24.55 14.42 -14.26
N ALA A 243 -24.10 13.37 -13.55
CA ALA A 243 -24.45 11.96 -13.81
C ALA A 243 -25.83 11.54 -13.29
N ILE A 244 -26.46 12.35 -12.42
CA ILE A 244 -27.78 12.10 -11.84
C ILE A 244 -28.87 12.50 -12.85
N GLU A 245 -29.87 11.63 -13.04
CA GLU A 245 -31.02 11.86 -13.96
C GLU A 245 -31.95 12.94 -13.42
N ASP A 246 -32.19 12.93 -12.10
CA ASP A 246 -33.04 13.89 -11.40
C ASP A 246 -32.45 15.31 -11.44
N LYS A 247 -33.24 16.28 -11.92
CA LYS A 247 -32.84 17.67 -12.11
C LYS A 247 -32.87 18.50 -10.82
N ASP A 248 -33.49 18.00 -9.76
CA ASP A 248 -33.58 18.70 -8.47
C ASP A 248 -32.41 18.28 -7.54
N LEU A 249 -31.85 17.09 -7.75
CA LEU A 249 -30.69 16.55 -7.02
C LEU A 249 -29.33 17.10 -7.49
N GLN A 250 -29.19 18.44 -7.53
CA GLN A 250 -27.99 19.12 -8.08
C GLN A 250 -27.08 19.75 -7.01
N ARG A 251 -27.43 19.67 -5.72
CA ARG A 251 -26.58 20.03 -4.58
C ARG A 251 -26.68 18.97 -3.49
N ALA A 252 -25.93 19.13 -2.41
CA ALA A 252 -25.88 18.16 -1.33
C ALA A 252 -27.18 18.14 -0.50
N GLU A 253 -27.77 19.31 -0.26
CA GLU A 253 -28.92 19.55 0.62
C GLU A 253 -30.07 18.58 0.34
N GLN A 254 -30.41 18.37 -0.94
CA GLN A 254 -31.50 17.50 -1.38
C GLN A 254 -31.29 16.01 -1.06
N PHE A 255 -30.07 15.58 -0.73
CA PHE A 255 -29.78 14.20 -0.31
C PHE A 255 -29.96 13.97 1.19
N PHE A 256 -29.82 15.01 2.02
CA PHE A 256 -29.80 14.88 3.49
C PHE A 256 -31.00 15.53 4.20
N GLN A 257 -31.80 16.33 3.50
CA GLN A 257 -32.97 17.03 4.04
C GLN A 257 -34.30 16.38 3.63
N THR A 258 -34.28 15.09 3.30
CA THR A 258 -35.45 14.32 2.89
C THR A 258 -36.31 13.87 4.08
N ARG A 259 -37.60 13.60 3.80
CA ARG A 259 -38.55 12.94 4.70
C ARG A 259 -39.38 11.94 3.91
N LEU A 260 -38.92 10.69 3.83
CA LEU A 260 -39.52 9.66 3.00
C LEU A 260 -40.78 9.04 3.61
N ASP A 261 -41.80 8.89 2.77
CA ASP A 261 -43.02 8.14 3.04
C ASP A 261 -42.75 6.63 3.07
N LYS A 262 -42.05 6.14 2.04
CA LYS A 262 -41.66 4.75 1.77
C LYS A 262 -40.28 4.41 2.36
N LYS A 263 -39.94 3.11 2.45
CA LYS A 263 -38.67 2.63 3.03
C LYS A 263 -37.38 3.14 2.35
N GLY A 264 -37.45 3.52 1.08
CA GLY A 264 -36.31 4.09 0.37
C GLY A 264 -36.60 4.46 -1.08
N VAL A 265 -35.79 5.35 -1.63
CA VAL A 265 -35.84 5.83 -3.01
C VAL A 265 -34.47 5.65 -3.64
N GLN A 266 -34.43 5.05 -4.83
CA GLN A 266 -33.19 4.90 -5.59
C GLN A 266 -32.88 6.20 -6.34
N VAL A 267 -31.64 6.67 -6.27
CA VAL A 267 -31.16 7.77 -7.12
C VAL A 267 -30.76 7.19 -8.47
N CYS A 268 -31.39 7.68 -9.53
CA CYS A 268 -31.16 7.21 -10.90
C CYS A 268 -29.99 7.94 -11.57
N TRP A 269 -29.15 7.17 -12.26
CA TRP A 269 -28.12 7.72 -13.14
C TRP A 269 -28.67 7.94 -14.54
N LYS A 270 -28.15 8.95 -15.24
CA LYS A 270 -28.45 9.19 -16.65
C LYS A 270 -28.08 8.02 -17.54
N ARG A 271 -28.91 7.76 -18.56
CA ARG A 271 -28.77 6.63 -19.48
C ARG A 271 -27.39 6.59 -20.15
N GLU A 272 -26.85 7.75 -20.54
CA GLU A 272 -25.52 7.90 -21.14
C GLU A 272 -24.35 7.75 -20.16
N PHE A 273 -24.60 7.77 -18.85
CA PHE A 273 -23.58 7.53 -17.82
C PHE A 273 -23.44 6.05 -17.42
N LEU A 274 -24.50 5.24 -17.58
CA LEU A 274 -24.54 3.86 -17.05
C LEU A 274 -23.28 3.03 -17.34
N HIS A 275 -22.83 2.97 -18.61
CA HIS A 275 -21.63 2.19 -18.98
C HIS A 275 -20.32 2.99 -18.96
N ARG A 276 -20.35 4.29 -18.65
CA ARG A 276 -19.12 5.08 -18.50
C ARG A 276 -18.37 4.61 -17.25
N PRO A 277 -17.03 4.48 -17.31
CA PRO A 277 -16.22 4.31 -16.11
C PRO A 277 -16.51 5.42 -15.11
N VAL A 278 -16.52 5.10 -13.82
CA VAL A 278 -16.64 6.12 -12.76
C VAL A 278 -15.39 7.00 -12.77
N PHE A 279 -14.20 6.39 -12.79
CA PHE A 279 -12.92 7.11 -12.76
C PHE A 279 -12.36 7.24 -14.18
N ARG A 280 -12.42 8.47 -14.72
CA ARG A 280 -12.14 8.77 -16.14
C ARG A 280 -10.89 9.63 -16.31
N GLN A 281 -10.20 9.50 -17.43
CA GLN A 281 -9.03 10.33 -17.74
C GLN A 281 -9.43 11.78 -17.96
N THR A 282 -8.67 12.71 -17.37
CA THR A 282 -8.74 14.13 -17.68
C THR A 282 -7.87 14.42 -18.90
N VAL A 283 -8.46 15.00 -19.93
CA VAL A 283 -7.82 15.43 -21.18
C VAL A 283 -7.93 16.94 -21.34
N TYR A 284 -6.96 17.56 -22.00
CA TYR A 284 -7.01 18.97 -22.35
C TYR A 284 -7.42 19.11 -23.81
N LYS A 285 -8.57 19.72 -24.08
CA LYS A 285 -9.14 19.86 -25.41
C LYS A 285 -9.85 21.21 -25.53
N ASP A 286 -9.74 21.86 -26.69
CA ASP A 286 -10.47 23.09 -27.01
C ASP A 286 -10.28 24.20 -25.94
N GLY A 287 -9.06 24.31 -25.38
CA GLY A 287 -8.69 25.30 -24.36
C GLY A 287 -9.14 25.00 -22.93
N ARG A 288 -9.77 23.84 -22.66
CA ARG A 288 -10.25 23.46 -21.33
C ARG A 288 -9.92 22.01 -20.96
N PHE A 289 -9.92 21.72 -19.67
CA PHE A 289 -9.92 20.33 -19.20
C PHE A 289 -11.32 19.73 -19.29
N THR A 290 -11.40 18.48 -19.74
CA THR A 290 -12.62 17.67 -19.76
C THR A 290 -12.29 16.23 -19.35
N LYS A 291 -13.31 15.46 -18.95
CA LYS A 291 -13.17 14.01 -18.75
C LYS A 291 -13.48 13.30 -20.07
N SER A 292 -12.59 12.43 -20.56
CA SER A 292 -12.91 11.51 -21.66
C SER A 292 -13.78 10.36 -21.14
N ASP A 293 -14.20 9.45 -22.03
CA ASP A 293 -14.87 8.20 -21.62
C ASP A 293 -13.89 7.04 -21.39
N ASP A 294 -12.58 7.31 -21.48
CA ASP A 294 -11.53 6.34 -21.15
C ASP A 294 -11.36 6.23 -19.62
N PRO A 295 -11.21 5.01 -19.06
CA PRO A 295 -10.88 4.84 -17.65
C PRO A 295 -9.51 5.45 -17.31
N LEU A 296 -9.40 6.01 -16.10
CA LEU A 296 -8.15 6.50 -15.52
C LEU A 296 -7.04 5.43 -15.63
N SER A 297 -5.80 5.85 -15.94
CA SER A 297 -4.69 4.90 -16.06
C SER A 297 -4.19 4.43 -14.69
N ARG A 298 -3.99 3.13 -14.56
CA ARG A 298 -3.26 2.50 -13.44
C ARG A 298 -1.89 3.16 -13.21
N THR A 299 -1.16 3.53 -14.27
CA THR A 299 0.14 4.20 -14.14
C THR A 299 0.03 5.58 -13.49
N GLN A 300 -1.04 6.33 -13.76
CA GLN A 300 -1.31 7.62 -13.11
C GLN A 300 -1.64 7.41 -11.62
N TYR A 301 -2.56 6.49 -11.33
CA TYR A 301 -2.99 6.18 -9.96
C TYR A 301 -1.86 5.61 -9.07
N ASP A 302 -1.03 4.71 -9.59
CA ASP A 302 0.10 4.15 -8.86
C ASP A 302 1.17 5.21 -8.57
N LYS A 303 1.42 6.13 -9.52
CA LYS A 303 2.31 7.28 -9.32
C LYS A 303 1.76 8.24 -8.25
N ALA A 304 0.47 8.58 -8.32
CA ALA A 304 -0.19 9.39 -7.30
C ALA A 304 -0.12 8.73 -5.92
N THR A 305 -0.30 7.41 -5.85
CA THR A 305 -0.20 6.62 -4.59
C THR A 305 1.18 6.72 -3.96
N LYS A 306 2.24 6.54 -4.75
CA LYS A 306 3.61 6.69 -4.27
C LYS A 306 3.88 8.13 -3.82
N ASN A 307 3.56 9.11 -4.67
CA ASN A 307 3.83 10.52 -4.40
C ASN A 307 3.14 10.99 -3.12
N LEU A 308 1.84 10.69 -2.96
CA LEU A 308 1.08 11.06 -1.77
C LEU A 308 1.64 10.40 -0.51
N GLY A 309 2.05 9.12 -0.59
CA GLY A 309 2.71 8.45 0.54
C GLY A 309 4.04 9.10 0.94
N GLN A 310 4.84 9.53 -0.04
CA GLN A 310 6.09 10.24 0.23
C GLN A 310 5.84 11.65 0.82
N ALA A 311 4.87 12.39 0.25
CA ALA A 311 4.47 13.71 0.73
C ALA A 311 3.91 13.68 2.15
N ALA A 312 3.08 12.68 2.47
CA ALA A 312 2.51 12.45 3.80
C ALA A 312 3.53 12.01 4.86
N GLY A 313 4.77 11.71 4.46
CA GLY A 313 5.85 11.38 5.39
C GLY A 313 6.10 9.89 5.63
N PHE A 314 5.51 8.96 4.87
CA PHE A 314 5.74 7.52 5.10
C PHE A 314 7.18 7.10 4.79
N ALA A 315 7.82 6.34 5.67
CA ALA A 315 9.20 5.87 5.48
C ALA A 315 9.41 4.91 4.29
N ALA A 316 8.37 4.20 3.87
CA ALA A 316 8.37 3.34 2.69
C ALA A 316 7.40 3.86 1.63
N ASP A 317 7.70 3.58 0.35
CA ASP A 317 6.79 3.85 -0.76
C ASP A 317 5.45 3.12 -0.54
N LEU A 318 4.37 3.89 -0.35
CA LEU A 318 3.00 3.39 -0.25
C LEU A 318 2.56 2.76 -1.59
N ARG A 319 1.86 1.63 -1.52
CA ARG A 319 1.28 0.92 -2.67
C ARG A 319 -0.21 0.66 -2.47
N SER A 320 -0.96 0.56 -3.56
CA SER A 320 -2.37 0.14 -3.56
C SER A 320 -2.59 -1.24 -2.92
N TYR A 321 -1.59 -2.12 -2.98
CA TYR A 321 -1.64 -3.42 -2.32
C TYR A 321 -1.53 -3.33 -0.79
N ASP A 322 -0.87 -2.31 -0.25
CA ASP A 322 -0.69 -2.13 1.20
C ASP A 322 -2.03 -1.71 1.86
N ILE A 323 -2.87 -0.98 1.10
CA ILE A 323 -4.28 -0.70 1.43
C ILE A 323 -5.09 -2.01 1.49
N ARG A 324 -5.00 -2.85 0.45
CA ARG A 324 -5.71 -4.14 0.41
C ARG A 324 -5.25 -5.10 1.53
N ARG A 325 -3.96 -5.11 1.90
CA ARG A 325 -3.49 -5.87 3.07
C ARG A 325 -4.07 -5.33 4.38
N GLY A 326 -4.21 -4.01 4.51
CA GLY A 326 -4.82 -3.36 5.68
C GLY A 326 -6.20 -3.92 6.00
N LEU A 327 -7.13 -3.84 5.03
CA LEU A 327 -8.46 -4.41 5.19
C LEU A 327 -8.41 -5.91 5.46
N LEU A 328 -7.67 -6.68 4.66
CA LEU A 328 -7.69 -8.14 4.77
C LEU A 328 -7.05 -8.64 6.08
N GLY A 329 -6.19 -7.85 6.74
CA GLY A 329 -5.78 -8.04 8.12
C GLY A 329 -6.92 -7.77 9.11
N ALA A 330 -7.52 -6.57 9.07
CA ALA A 330 -8.62 -6.23 9.97
C ALA A 330 -9.81 -7.20 9.87
N VAL A 331 -10.16 -7.64 8.65
CA VAL A 331 -11.21 -8.62 8.36
C VAL A 331 -10.83 -10.03 8.85
N ASN A 332 -9.55 -10.39 8.83
CA ASN A 332 -9.07 -11.68 9.35
C ASN A 332 -9.29 -11.80 10.86
N ASP A 333 -9.14 -10.70 11.60
CA ASP A 333 -9.22 -10.70 13.05
C ASP A 333 -10.67 -10.55 13.57
N SER A 334 -11.58 -10.02 12.74
CA SER A 334 -12.96 -9.68 13.09
C SER A 334 -14.04 -10.55 12.46
N SER A 335 -13.73 -11.36 11.45
CA SER A 335 -14.72 -12.13 10.69
C SER A 335 -14.28 -13.57 10.40
N ASN A 336 -15.26 -14.43 10.08
CA ASN A 336 -14.93 -15.82 9.74
C ASN A 336 -14.15 -15.93 8.40
N PRO A 337 -13.38 -17.02 8.19
CA PRO A 337 -12.60 -17.18 6.97
C PRO A 337 -13.41 -17.19 5.67
N ALA A 338 -14.72 -17.50 5.70
CA ALA A 338 -15.56 -17.49 4.50
C ALA A 338 -15.87 -16.06 4.02
N ILE A 339 -16.23 -15.15 4.95
CA ILE A 339 -16.40 -13.72 4.65
C ILE A 339 -15.07 -13.11 4.19
N ARG A 340 -13.96 -13.43 4.87
CA ARG A 340 -12.60 -13.05 4.43
C ARG A 340 -12.31 -13.51 3.00
N ARG A 341 -12.64 -14.76 2.63
CA ARG A 341 -12.48 -15.28 1.26
C ARG A 341 -13.40 -14.60 0.24
N GLN A 342 -14.61 -14.22 0.62
CA GLN A 342 -15.55 -13.47 -0.22
C GLN A 342 -15.01 -12.06 -0.53
N ILE A 343 -14.61 -11.30 0.51
CA ILE A 343 -14.01 -9.97 0.37
C ILE A 343 -12.70 -10.04 -0.42
N ALA A 344 -11.84 -11.02 -0.12
CA ALA A 344 -10.60 -11.21 -0.87
C ALA A 344 -10.81 -11.74 -2.29
N ARG A 345 -12.01 -12.25 -2.62
CA ARG A 345 -12.32 -12.94 -3.88
C ARG A 345 -11.36 -14.10 -4.15
N HIS A 346 -11.08 -14.90 -3.11
CA HIS A 346 -10.20 -16.08 -3.14
C HIS A 346 -11.00 -17.38 -3.25
N ASN A 347 -10.34 -18.45 -3.70
CA ASN A 347 -10.90 -19.82 -3.71
C ASN A 347 -10.44 -20.63 -2.48
N ASP A 348 -9.23 -20.35 -1.99
CA ASP A 348 -8.65 -20.99 -0.82
C ASP A 348 -7.92 -19.99 0.08
N ASP A 349 -7.54 -20.45 1.27
CA ASP A 349 -6.77 -19.65 2.22
C ASP A 349 -5.27 -19.62 1.88
N LYS A 350 -4.75 -20.58 1.11
CA LYS A 350 -3.33 -20.60 0.66
C LYS A 350 -2.92 -19.31 -0.05
N THR A 351 -3.85 -18.70 -0.79
CA THR A 351 -3.65 -17.41 -1.43
C THR A 351 -3.56 -16.26 -0.42
N PHE A 352 -4.36 -16.31 0.64
CA PHE A 352 -4.27 -15.37 1.77
C PHE A 352 -2.95 -15.54 2.53
N ASP A 353 -2.62 -16.77 2.93
CA ASP A 353 -1.42 -17.12 3.70
C ASP A 353 -0.13 -16.75 2.96
N ARG A 354 -0.09 -16.91 1.63
CA ARG A 354 1.10 -16.54 0.85
C ARG A 354 1.27 -15.02 0.72
N TYR A 355 0.21 -14.29 0.35
CA TYR A 355 0.36 -12.91 -0.14
C TYR A 355 -0.12 -11.82 0.82
N TYR A 356 -1.06 -12.15 1.71
CA TYR A 356 -1.79 -11.18 2.53
C TYR A 356 -1.54 -11.30 4.03
N ILE A 357 -1.22 -12.49 4.55
CA ILE A 357 -0.75 -12.60 5.94
C ILE A 357 0.53 -11.77 6.12
N ASN A 358 0.60 -11.04 7.24
CA ASN A 358 1.78 -10.30 7.61
C ASN A 358 2.93 -11.27 7.95
N THR A 359 4.18 -10.84 7.72
CA THR A 359 5.37 -11.56 8.18
C THR A 359 5.52 -11.47 9.70
N GLY A 360 5.08 -10.36 10.30
CA GLY A 360 4.88 -10.24 11.74
C GLY A 360 3.66 -11.03 12.20
N VAL A 361 3.79 -11.77 13.30
CA VAL A 361 2.66 -12.46 13.92
C VAL A 361 1.67 -11.41 14.43
N ASN A 362 0.42 -11.45 13.97
CA ASN A 362 -0.60 -10.46 14.34
C ASN A 362 -1.26 -10.75 15.71
N VAL A 363 -0.47 -11.22 16.66
CA VAL A 363 -0.83 -11.33 18.08
C VAL A 363 0.41 -11.13 18.93
N VAL A 364 0.30 -10.39 20.02
CA VAL A 364 1.40 -10.27 21.00
C VAL A 364 1.40 -11.56 21.81
N THR A 365 2.25 -12.50 21.39
CA THR A 365 2.34 -13.84 22.00
C THR A 365 2.68 -13.79 23.48
N GLN A 366 3.41 -12.76 23.92
CA GLN A 366 3.66 -12.47 25.33
C GLN A 366 2.38 -12.17 26.12
N ASP A 367 1.48 -11.36 25.56
CA ASP A 367 0.21 -11.01 26.22
C ASP A 367 -0.69 -12.24 26.31
N VAL A 368 -0.79 -13.03 25.22
CA VAL A 368 -1.52 -14.32 25.22
C VAL A 368 -0.93 -15.30 26.26
N PHE A 369 0.40 -15.43 26.33
CA PHE A 369 1.06 -16.31 27.28
C PHE A 369 0.80 -15.92 28.75
N PHE A 370 0.70 -14.62 29.03
CA PHE A 370 0.34 -14.10 30.36
C PHE A 370 -1.17 -13.95 30.59
N GLY A 371 -2.03 -14.51 29.74
CA GLY A 371 -3.49 -14.45 29.89
C GLY A 371 -4.10 -13.04 29.74
N ARG A 372 -3.37 -12.11 29.11
CA ARG A 372 -3.82 -10.75 28.85
C ARG A 372 -4.62 -10.64 27.55
N SER A 373 -5.21 -9.47 27.32
CA SER A 373 -5.92 -9.13 26.09
C SER A 373 -5.12 -9.47 24.82
N ASN A 374 -5.76 -10.14 23.87
CA ASN A 374 -5.21 -10.32 22.51
C ASN A 374 -5.27 -9.03 21.67
N LYS A 375 -6.07 -8.04 22.08
CA LYS A 375 -6.10 -6.68 21.52
C LYS A 375 -5.01 -5.86 22.20
N SER A 376 -3.83 -5.83 21.59
CA SER A 376 -2.66 -5.12 22.10
C SER A 376 -2.33 -3.93 21.18
N PRO A 377 -2.22 -2.68 21.68
CA PRO A 377 -1.99 -1.50 20.84
C PRO A 377 -0.65 -1.55 20.09
N TYR A 378 0.30 -2.34 20.60
CA TYR A 378 1.56 -2.63 19.93
C TYR A 378 1.40 -3.29 18.54
N LEU A 379 0.28 -3.99 18.28
CA LEU A 379 0.01 -4.55 16.95
C LEU A 379 -0.21 -3.45 15.91
N ALA A 380 -1.03 -2.44 16.23
CA ALA A 380 -1.26 -1.30 15.35
C ALA A 380 0.03 -0.50 15.09
N ILE A 381 0.91 -0.44 16.09
CA ILE A 381 2.23 0.22 16.04
C ILE A 381 3.21 -0.55 15.14
N PHE A 382 3.45 -1.85 15.39
CA PHE A 382 4.52 -2.59 14.72
C PHE A 382 4.11 -3.22 13.37
N ASN A 383 2.82 -3.48 13.14
CA ASN A 383 2.35 -4.16 11.93
C ASN A 383 1.91 -3.20 10.81
N HIS A 384 1.98 -1.88 11.02
CA HIS A 384 1.49 -0.89 10.07
C HIS A 384 2.50 0.20 9.74
N LEU A 385 2.37 0.77 8.53
CA LEU A 385 3.18 1.90 8.05
C LEU A 385 3.07 3.18 8.93
N GLY A 386 2.08 3.25 9.83
CA GLY A 386 1.76 4.45 10.62
C GLY A 386 2.85 4.90 11.60
N LEU A 387 3.64 3.97 12.13
CA LEU A 387 4.69 4.29 13.11
C LEU A 387 5.82 5.17 12.54
N GLN A 388 6.03 5.14 11.23
CA GLN A 388 7.12 5.86 10.56
C GLN A 388 6.57 6.90 9.59
N ILE A 389 5.77 7.81 10.15
CA ILE A 389 5.24 9.01 9.48
C ILE A 389 5.98 10.24 10.03
N ASP A 390 6.68 10.93 9.14
CA ASP A 390 7.25 12.25 9.42
C ASP A 390 7.19 13.13 8.17
N GLU A 391 6.40 14.20 8.23
CA GLU A 391 6.27 15.20 7.15
C GLU A 391 7.56 15.98 6.87
N LYS A 392 8.51 16.02 7.84
CA LYS A 392 9.84 16.60 7.64
C LYS A 392 10.74 15.74 6.74
N ALA A 393 10.41 14.45 6.56
CA ALA A 393 11.17 13.53 5.71
C ALA A 393 11.08 13.93 4.23
N SER A 394 12.17 14.49 3.70
CA SER A 394 12.20 15.07 2.35
C SER A 394 11.66 14.14 1.26
N ASP A 395 10.76 14.69 0.45
CA ASP A 395 10.20 14.09 -0.77
C ASP A 395 11.09 14.32 -2.01
N PHE A 396 12.06 15.24 -1.91
CA PHE A 396 13.07 15.50 -2.92
C PHE A 396 14.48 15.17 -2.42
N VAL A 397 15.34 14.71 -3.33
CA VAL A 397 16.76 14.45 -3.06
C VAL A 397 17.58 15.26 -4.05
N THR A 398 18.43 16.15 -3.54
CA THR A 398 19.30 17.01 -4.35
C THR A 398 20.39 16.20 -5.06
N ASP A 399 20.89 16.70 -6.19
CA ASP A 399 21.97 15.99 -6.91
C ASP A 399 23.25 15.84 -6.07
N GLU A 400 23.48 16.74 -5.12
CA GLU A 400 24.51 16.62 -4.08
C GLU A 400 24.26 15.37 -3.19
N MET A 401 23.08 15.23 -2.59
CA MET A 401 22.71 14.04 -1.81
C MET A 401 22.78 12.76 -2.67
N MET A 402 22.45 12.85 -3.97
CA MET A 402 22.57 11.73 -4.92
C MET A 402 24.01 11.34 -5.23
N SER A 403 24.97 12.26 -5.05
CA SER A 403 26.40 11.99 -5.20
C SER A 403 26.98 11.20 -4.01
N LEU A 404 26.43 11.39 -2.80
CA LEU A 404 26.84 10.69 -1.58
C LEU A 404 26.67 9.16 -1.67
N VAL A 405 25.75 8.69 -2.51
CA VAL A 405 25.52 7.26 -2.75
C VAL A 405 26.17 6.87 -4.09
N PRO A 406 27.17 5.97 -4.11
CA PRO A 406 27.77 5.50 -5.35
C PRO A 406 26.75 4.85 -6.30
N SER A 407 26.92 5.11 -7.60
CA SER A 407 26.10 4.52 -8.67
C SER A 407 26.15 2.98 -8.64
N SER A 408 25.12 2.32 -9.18
CA SER A 408 25.10 0.85 -9.26
C SER A 408 26.08 0.31 -10.31
N ALA A 409 26.51 -0.95 -10.15
CA ALA A 409 27.34 -1.63 -11.13
C ALA A 409 26.70 -1.66 -12.53
N ASP A 410 25.38 -1.92 -12.63
CA ASP A 410 24.59 -1.78 -13.87
C ASP A 410 24.81 -0.43 -14.57
N VAL A 411 24.86 0.68 -13.81
CA VAL A 411 25.04 2.02 -14.38
C VAL A 411 26.48 2.21 -14.83
N GLN A 412 27.46 1.86 -13.99
CA GLN A 412 28.89 1.97 -14.31
C GLN A 412 29.25 1.15 -15.58
N GLU A 413 28.78 -0.09 -15.67
CA GLU A 413 28.99 -0.96 -16.84
C GLU A 413 28.35 -0.39 -18.11
N LEU A 414 27.14 0.17 -18.01
CA LEU A 414 26.46 0.79 -19.14
C LEU A 414 27.06 2.16 -19.52
N GLU A 415 27.69 2.87 -18.60
CA GLU A 415 28.45 4.10 -18.87
C GLU A 415 29.74 3.79 -19.60
N SER A 416 30.51 2.77 -19.17
CA SER A 416 31.68 2.29 -19.91
C SER A 416 31.30 1.83 -21.33
N LYS A 417 30.21 1.06 -21.48
CA LYS A 417 29.72 0.61 -22.80
C LYS A 417 29.21 1.76 -23.68
N ALA A 418 28.62 2.80 -23.08
CA ALA A 418 28.22 4.00 -23.81
C ALA A 418 29.40 4.91 -24.18
N ALA A 419 30.53 4.84 -23.46
CA ALA A 419 31.76 5.52 -23.85
C ALA A 419 32.42 4.84 -25.07
N THR A 420 32.32 3.52 -25.20
CA THR A 420 32.87 2.77 -26.35
C THR A 420 31.94 2.72 -27.58
N ASP A 421 30.63 2.71 -27.39
CA ASP A 421 29.61 2.58 -28.46
C ASP A 421 28.47 3.60 -28.25
N GLY A 422 28.84 4.89 -28.22
CA GLY A 422 27.95 5.99 -27.82
C GLY A 422 26.85 6.35 -28.82
N THR A 423 26.94 5.90 -30.07
CA THR A 423 25.90 6.09 -31.09
C THR A 423 24.74 5.09 -30.93
N ASN A 424 24.96 3.98 -30.23
CA ASN A 424 24.00 2.90 -30.10
C ASN A 424 22.77 3.28 -29.25
N LYS A 425 21.66 3.53 -29.95
CA LYS A 425 20.35 3.90 -29.38
C LYS A 425 19.85 2.90 -28.32
N ALA A 426 20.17 1.61 -28.45
CA ALA A 426 19.77 0.59 -27.48
C ALA A 426 20.59 0.67 -26.18
N ILE A 427 21.90 0.97 -26.27
CA ILE A 427 22.76 1.19 -25.09
C ILE A 427 22.31 2.46 -24.36
N ARG A 428 22.10 3.58 -25.06
CA ARG A 428 21.59 4.83 -24.46
C ARG A 428 20.25 4.64 -23.76
N MET A 429 19.31 3.88 -24.37
CA MET A 429 18.03 3.56 -23.75
C MET A 429 18.17 2.66 -22.51
N LYS A 430 19.07 1.66 -22.54
CA LYS A 430 19.38 0.82 -21.37
C LYS A 430 19.99 1.66 -20.24
N LEU A 431 20.96 2.53 -20.55
CA LEU A 431 21.61 3.42 -19.59
C LEU A 431 20.62 4.39 -18.95
N ASN A 432 19.76 5.05 -19.72
CA ASN A 432 18.73 5.94 -19.18
C ASN A 432 17.77 5.21 -18.23
N ASN A 433 17.41 3.97 -18.54
CA ASN A 433 16.59 3.13 -17.65
C ASN A 433 17.37 2.62 -16.42
N ALA A 434 18.68 2.38 -16.53
CA ALA A 434 19.54 2.04 -15.41
C ALA A 434 19.70 3.23 -14.45
N ARG A 435 20.02 4.43 -14.96
CA ARG A 435 20.10 5.68 -14.20
C ARG A 435 18.78 6.00 -13.49
N LYS A 436 17.61 5.80 -14.13
CA LYS A 436 16.29 5.94 -13.48
C LYS A 436 16.07 4.95 -12.33
N ARG A 437 16.44 3.67 -12.50
CA ARG A 437 16.36 2.66 -11.42
C ARG A 437 17.32 2.97 -10.28
N ASP A 438 18.55 3.36 -10.62
CA ASP A 438 19.57 3.70 -9.64
C ASP A 438 19.20 4.96 -8.84
N ARG A 439 18.62 5.97 -9.49
CA ARG A 439 18.06 7.15 -8.83
C ARG A 439 17.04 6.76 -7.76
N ARG A 440 16.04 5.94 -8.11
CA ARG A 440 15.05 5.42 -7.15
C ARG A 440 15.69 4.63 -5.99
N ARG A 441 16.73 3.85 -6.27
CA ARG A 441 17.50 3.11 -5.26
C ARG A 441 18.18 4.07 -4.28
N LYS A 442 18.83 5.13 -4.78
CA LYS A 442 19.49 6.15 -3.95
C LYS A 442 18.47 6.92 -3.10
N GLU A 443 17.37 7.36 -3.70
CA GLU A 443 16.25 8.03 -3.00
C GLU A 443 15.71 7.16 -1.84
N ALA A 444 15.44 5.88 -2.08
CA ALA A 444 14.97 4.94 -1.05
C ALA A 444 16.01 4.68 0.06
N LEU A 445 17.31 4.65 -0.26
CA LEU A 445 18.38 4.50 0.73
C LEU A 445 18.53 5.74 1.61
N LEU A 446 18.45 6.94 1.03
CA LEU A 446 18.55 8.21 1.74
C LEU A 446 17.34 8.44 2.65
N ARG A 447 16.12 8.10 2.20
CA ARG A 447 14.92 8.13 3.05
C ARG A 447 15.04 7.16 4.23
N LYS A 448 15.53 5.93 4.02
CA LYS A 448 15.83 4.99 5.12
C LYS A 448 16.91 5.50 6.07
N ALA A 449 17.89 6.26 5.59
CA ALA A 449 18.93 6.87 6.42
C ALA A 449 18.37 7.99 7.29
N TYR A 450 17.47 8.83 6.75
CA TYR A 450 16.77 9.89 7.48
C TYR A 450 16.03 9.35 8.70
N PHE A 451 15.13 8.37 8.54
CA PHE A 451 14.36 7.80 9.66
C PHE A 451 15.25 7.12 10.73
N ARG A 452 16.47 6.71 10.37
CA ARG A 452 17.45 6.19 11.34
C ARG A 452 18.19 7.27 12.08
N ALA A 453 18.51 8.38 11.41
CA ALA A 453 19.10 9.55 12.05
C ALA A 453 18.12 10.14 13.05
N GLU A 454 16.86 10.40 12.65
CA GLU A 454 15.83 10.97 13.54
C GLU A 454 15.60 10.08 14.77
N ASN A 455 15.45 8.76 14.61
CA ASN A 455 15.31 7.85 15.76
C ASN A 455 16.54 7.86 16.69
N ALA A 456 17.75 8.03 16.15
CA ALA A 456 18.97 8.10 16.96
C ALA A 456 19.10 9.46 17.67
N GLU A 457 18.71 10.56 17.00
CA GLU A 457 18.66 11.89 17.60
C GLU A 457 17.62 11.96 18.72
N GLU A 458 16.42 11.40 18.52
CA GLU A 458 15.40 11.31 19.55
C GLU A 458 15.87 10.51 20.76
N LEU A 459 16.46 9.33 20.56
CA LEU A 459 17.06 8.55 21.66
C LEU A 459 18.16 9.33 22.39
N ASN A 460 19.02 10.05 21.66
CA ASN A 460 20.05 10.89 22.26
C ASN A 460 19.44 12.08 23.04
N ARG A 461 18.36 12.71 22.54
CA ARG A 461 17.64 13.78 23.26
C ARG A 461 17.11 13.25 24.59
N GLN A 462 16.38 12.13 24.56
CA GLN A 462 15.77 11.49 25.74
C GLN A 462 16.82 11.04 26.77
N VAL A 463 17.91 10.39 26.34
CA VAL A 463 19.00 9.95 27.24
C VAL A 463 19.69 11.12 27.95
N ASN A 464 19.77 12.29 27.30
CA ASN A 464 20.35 13.50 27.89
C ASN A 464 19.32 14.34 28.68
N GLY A 465 18.10 13.85 28.92
CA GLY A 465 17.04 14.58 29.63
C GLY A 465 16.42 15.74 28.83
N ASN A 466 16.79 15.91 27.56
CA ASN A 466 16.30 16.99 26.70
C ASN A 466 14.95 16.61 26.08
N ILE A 467 13.90 16.57 26.91
CA ILE A 467 12.53 16.32 26.47
C ILE A 467 11.99 17.57 25.77
N ILE A 468 12.15 17.64 24.45
CA ILE A 468 11.56 18.68 23.61
C ILE A 468 10.17 18.19 23.17
N PRO A 469 9.07 18.90 23.50
CA PRO A 469 7.75 18.57 22.99
C PRO A 469 7.75 18.56 21.45
N ARG A 470 7.11 17.56 20.84
CA ARG A 470 6.99 17.50 19.38
C ARG A 470 6.21 18.70 18.88
N GLU A 471 6.89 19.61 18.18
CA GLU A 471 6.25 20.77 17.55
C GLU A 471 5.04 20.33 16.70
N PRO A 472 3.90 21.04 16.77
CA PRO A 472 2.76 20.74 15.91
C PRO A 472 3.14 20.93 14.44
N PRO A 473 2.57 20.13 13.51
CA PRO A 473 2.80 20.31 12.08
C PRO A 473 2.42 21.73 11.66
N ARG A 474 3.27 22.41 10.88
CA ARG A 474 2.98 23.77 10.42
C ARG A 474 1.64 23.81 9.66
N PRO A 475 0.79 24.83 9.88
CA PRO A 475 -0.41 25.04 9.06
C PRO A 475 -0.05 25.24 7.59
N ILE A 476 -0.90 24.77 6.68
CA ILE A 476 -0.71 24.89 5.24
C ILE A 476 -1.83 25.75 4.68
N VAL A 477 -1.45 26.85 4.04
CA VAL A 477 -2.39 27.83 3.47
C VAL A 477 -2.41 27.67 1.95
N PHE A 478 -3.41 26.95 1.46
CA PHE A 478 -3.61 26.77 0.02
C PHE A 478 -3.87 28.09 -0.69
N LYS A 479 -3.39 28.22 -1.93
CA LYS A 479 -3.59 29.41 -2.76
C LYS A 479 -5.00 29.44 -3.35
N SER A 480 -5.50 28.30 -3.82
CA SER A 480 -6.90 28.18 -4.25
C SER A 480 -7.85 28.44 -3.07
N PRO A 481 -8.81 29.37 -3.20
CA PRO A 481 -9.82 29.60 -2.17
C PRO A 481 -10.73 28.36 -1.99
N GLU A 482 -10.96 27.59 -3.05
CA GLU A 482 -11.71 26.33 -2.99
C GLU A 482 -10.95 25.26 -2.19
N ARG A 483 -9.64 25.09 -2.43
CA ARG A 483 -8.78 24.22 -1.60
C ARG A 483 -8.81 24.66 -0.14
N ARG A 484 -8.72 25.96 0.14
CA ARG A 484 -8.75 26.50 1.51
C ARG A 484 -10.10 26.23 2.19
N ARG A 485 -11.22 26.43 1.49
CA ARG A 485 -12.56 26.10 2.00
C ARG A 485 -12.69 24.61 2.34
N ILE A 486 -12.24 23.73 1.44
CA ILE A 486 -12.23 22.28 1.68
C ILE A 486 -11.34 21.93 2.88
N ALA A 487 -10.13 22.49 2.95
CA ALA A 487 -9.19 22.25 4.04
C ALA A 487 -9.70 22.75 5.40
N ASN A 488 -10.46 23.84 5.43
CA ASN A 488 -11.10 24.32 6.66
C ASN A 488 -12.23 23.38 7.12
N ILE A 489 -13.11 22.94 6.20
CA ILE A 489 -14.25 22.06 6.51
C ILE A 489 -13.79 20.65 6.94
N LEU A 490 -12.72 20.13 6.32
CA LEU A 490 -12.17 18.79 6.57
C LEU A 490 -10.99 18.80 7.55
N GLY A 491 -10.53 19.99 7.94
CA GLY A 491 -9.51 20.22 8.96
C GLY A 491 -10.06 20.07 10.37
N ASP A 492 -11.36 20.33 10.51
CA ASP A 492 -12.15 20.04 11.68
C ASP A 492 -12.42 18.52 11.78
N LEU A 493 -11.90 17.92 12.85
CA LEU A 493 -11.92 16.48 13.12
C LEU A 493 -12.90 16.10 14.24
N ASP A 494 -13.63 17.06 14.80
CA ASP A 494 -14.53 16.82 15.92
C ASP A 494 -15.72 15.94 15.50
N ASP A 495 -15.75 14.68 15.94
CA ASP A 495 -16.84 13.73 15.74
C ASP A 495 -17.79 13.62 16.95
N GLU A 496 -17.59 14.42 18.01
CA GLU A 496 -18.46 14.50 19.20
C GLU A 496 -19.54 15.60 19.10
N ILE A 497 -19.80 16.10 17.88
CA ILE A 497 -20.83 17.11 17.57
C ILE A 497 -22.22 16.49 17.35
N SER A 498 -23.28 17.32 17.33
CA SER A 498 -24.65 16.83 17.08
C SER A 498 -24.84 16.26 15.66
N GLU A 499 -25.84 15.39 15.47
CA GLU A 499 -26.13 14.81 14.16
C GLU A 499 -26.41 15.89 13.09
N GLU A 500 -27.09 16.98 13.47
CA GLU A 500 -27.34 18.12 12.58
C GLU A 500 -26.02 18.77 12.15
N ALA A 501 -25.07 18.95 13.06
CA ALA A 501 -23.77 19.53 12.76
C ALA A 501 -22.93 18.60 11.86
N ILE A 502 -22.98 17.29 12.06
CA ILE A 502 -22.39 16.28 11.15
C ILE A 502 -23.00 16.43 9.74
N VAL A 503 -24.33 16.50 9.63
CA VAL A 503 -25.03 16.65 8.37
C VAL A 503 -24.64 17.96 7.67
N GLN A 504 -24.59 19.08 8.40
CA GLN A 504 -24.16 20.36 7.83
C GLN A 504 -22.69 20.33 7.37
N ARG A 505 -21.77 19.72 8.13
CA ARG A 505 -20.37 19.54 7.70
C ARG A 505 -20.28 18.71 6.42
N LYS A 506 -21.12 17.67 6.27
CA LYS A 506 -21.18 16.82 5.06
C LYS A 506 -21.79 17.55 3.86
N ILE A 507 -22.87 18.30 4.04
CA ILE A 507 -23.46 19.18 3.01
C ILE A 507 -22.40 20.19 2.53
N ALA A 508 -21.74 20.88 3.46
CA ALA A 508 -20.70 21.86 3.16
C ALA A 508 -19.50 21.23 2.42
N ALA A 509 -19.04 20.04 2.82
CA ALA A 509 -17.94 19.32 2.18
C ALA A 509 -18.29 18.89 0.74
N ILE A 510 -19.47 18.29 0.53
CA ILE A 510 -19.95 17.85 -0.80
C ILE A 510 -20.06 19.05 -1.73
N ASN A 511 -20.70 20.12 -1.28
CA ASN A 511 -20.84 21.35 -2.06
C ASN A 511 -19.48 21.99 -2.35
N ALA A 512 -18.54 22.02 -1.40
CA ALA A 512 -17.20 22.52 -1.63
C ALA A 512 -16.40 21.68 -2.64
N TRP A 513 -16.55 20.34 -2.65
CA TRP A 513 -15.95 19.48 -3.68
C TRP A 513 -16.56 19.70 -5.07
N VAL A 514 -17.87 19.91 -5.16
CA VAL A 514 -18.56 20.25 -6.42
C VAL A 514 -18.03 21.58 -6.98
N ASP A 515 -17.96 22.61 -6.14
CA ASP A 515 -17.48 23.95 -6.52
C ASP A 515 -15.99 23.94 -6.95
N TYR A 516 -15.22 22.98 -6.43
CA TYR A 516 -13.80 22.75 -6.70
C TYR A 516 -13.51 21.84 -7.91
N ALA A 517 -14.45 20.95 -8.29
CA ALA A 517 -14.20 19.84 -9.21
C ALA A 517 -13.52 20.25 -10.54
N TRP A 518 -13.95 21.36 -11.13
CA TRP A 518 -13.44 21.84 -12.43
C TRP A 518 -12.36 22.93 -12.30
N LYS A 519 -11.88 23.21 -11.09
CA LYS A 519 -10.77 24.16 -10.85
C LYS A 519 -9.44 23.50 -11.20
N VAL A 520 -8.58 24.23 -11.89
CA VAL A 520 -7.25 23.76 -12.29
C VAL A 520 -6.31 23.79 -11.09
N GLU A 521 -5.64 22.68 -10.81
CA GLU A 521 -4.54 22.64 -9.83
C GLU A 521 -3.26 23.19 -10.48
N LEU A 522 -3.09 24.51 -10.41
CA LEU A 522 -1.82 25.15 -10.78
C LEU A 522 -0.76 24.85 -9.73
N ASN A 523 0.48 24.67 -10.19
CA ASN A 523 1.63 24.30 -9.37
C ASN A 523 1.88 25.33 -8.23
N GLU A 524 1.44 25.01 -7.01
CA GLU A 524 1.56 25.87 -5.83
C GLU A 524 3.01 25.93 -5.32
N LYS A 525 3.92 26.55 -6.09
CA LYS A 525 5.26 26.92 -5.57
C LYS A 525 5.10 27.70 -4.26
N ARG A 526 5.68 27.19 -3.17
CA ARG A 526 5.61 27.76 -1.82
C ARG A 526 5.74 29.29 -1.82
N VAL A 527 4.83 29.96 -1.12
CA VAL A 527 5.12 31.28 -0.57
C VAL A 527 5.80 31.01 0.77
N ASN A 528 7.05 31.47 0.93
CA ASN A 528 7.68 31.46 2.25
C ASN A 528 6.94 32.49 3.12
N PRO A 529 6.48 32.14 4.35
CA PRO A 529 5.86 33.10 5.27
C PRO A 529 6.82 34.18 5.81
N LEU A 530 8.04 34.27 5.28
CA LEU A 530 9.13 35.16 5.71
C LEU A 530 9.55 36.17 4.65
N THR A 531 8.71 36.41 3.63
CA THR A 531 8.76 37.70 2.91
C THR A 531 7.87 38.68 3.65
N ASN A 532 8.44 39.38 4.64
CA ASN A 532 7.90 40.66 5.07
C ASN A 532 7.68 41.53 3.81
N PRO A 533 6.57 42.27 3.68
CA PRO A 533 6.48 43.27 2.64
C PRO A 533 7.62 44.27 2.87
N SER A 534 8.54 44.35 1.92
CA SER A 534 9.70 45.24 2.01
C SER A 534 9.22 46.64 2.30
N THR A 535 9.63 47.19 3.44
CA THR A 535 9.55 48.63 3.72
C THR A 535 10.04 49.39 2.49
N PRO A 536 9.34 50.43 2.01
CA PRO A 536 9.82 51.23 0.89
C PRO A 536 11.25 51.67 1.16
N ARG A 537 12.16 51.43 0.22
CA ARG A 537 13.54 51.91 0.32
C ARG A 537 13.51 53.42 0.41
N GLU A 538 13.88 53.96 1.57
CA GLU A 538 14.32 55.36 1.65
C GLU A 538 15.54 55.52 0.74
N VAL A 539 15.36 56.32 -0.31
CA VAL A 539 16.45 56.78 -1.17
C VAL A 539 17.12 57.94 -0.42
N PRO A 540 18.45 57.91 -0.20
CA PRO A 540 19.12 59.00 0.52
C PRO A 540 18.95 60.34 -0.22
N THR A 541 18.28 61.29 0.43
CA THR A 541 18.16 62.65 -0.09
C THR A 541 19.52 63.34 -0.06
N GLN A 542 20.09 63.62 -1.22
CA GLN A 542 21.12 64.65 -1.33
C GLN A 542 20.46 66.03 -1.35
N LEU A 543 20.99 66.95 -0.53
CA LEU A 543 20.64 68.36 -0.49
C LEU A 543 20.92 69.02 -1.87
N GLY A 544 19.98 69.79 -2.42
CA GLY A 544 20.23 70.50 -3.67
C GLY A 544 19.06 71.27 -4.31
N GLN A 545 18.74 72.43 -3.73
CA GLN A 545 18.30 73.66 -4.45
C GLN A 545 16.96 73.65 -5.25
N THR A 546 16.00 74.47 -4.77
CA THR A 546 15.14 75.45 -5.50
C THR A 546 14.62 75.11 -6.90
N THR A 547 13.32 75.26 -7.23
CA THR A 547 12.50 76.49 -7.09
C THR A 547 10.97 76.26 -7.15
N GLN A 548 10.21 77.13 -6.46
CA GLN A 548 8.88 77.69 -6.78
C GLN A 548 7.60 76.81 -6.93
N ASP A 549 6.55 77.28 -6.22
CA ASP A 549 5.13 77.38 -6.61
C ASP A 549 4.31 76.08 -6.86
N ASN A 550 3.03 75.95 -6.46
CA ASN A 550 2.12 76.88 -5.78
C ASN A 550 0.93 76.14 -5.09
N ARG A 551 0.41 76.72 -3.99
CA ARG A 551 -1.02 76.81 -3.59
C ARG A 551 -1.87 75.59 -3.07
N ILE A 552 -2.05 75.58 -1.73
CA ILE A 552 -3.30 75.48 -0.91
C ILE A 552 -4.43 74.48 -1.27
N GLU A 553 -4.82 73.62 -0.30
CA GLU A 553 -6.19 73.39 0.29
C GLU A 553 -6.14 72.17 1.26
N SER A 554 -5.99 72.36 2.58
CA SER A 554 -7.02 72.53 3.64
C SER A 554 -7.65 71.24 4.23
N THR A 555 -7.16 70.84 5.41
CA THR A 555 -7.82 70.04 6.49
C THR A 555 -8.97 70.84 7.14
N PRO A 556 -9.81 70.35 8.12
CA PRO A 556 -9.62 69.28 9.15
C PRO A 556 -10.84 68.30 9.28
N GLY A 557 -11.02 67.38 10.25
CA GLY A 557 -10.29 66.96 11.47
C GLY A 557 -11.16 66.00 12.35
N LEU A 558 -10.79 65.83 13.64
CA LEU A 558 -11.37 64.93 14.68
C LEU A 558 -10.90 63.45 14.57
N ILE A 559 -10.08 62.86 15.46
CA ILE A 559 -9.88 62.90 16.94
C ILE A 559 -10.95 62.14 17.75
N GLY A 560 -10.51 61.15 18.54
CA GLY A 560 -11.31 60.36 19.46
C GLY A 560 -10.55 59.15 20.04
N ASP A 561 -9.67 59.39 21.02
CA ASP A 561 -8.98 58.35 21.79
C ASP A 561 -9.94 57.57 22.72
N PHE A 562 -9.54 56.38 23.20
CA PHE A 562 -9.30 56.10 24.65
C PHE A 562 -8.93 54.63 24.96
N VAL A 563 -7.68 54.44 25.40
CA VAL A 563 -7.20 53.65 26.58
C VAL A 563 -7.43 52.13 26.73
N ASP A 564 -6.29 51.48 27.02
CA ASP A 564 -6.00 50.09 27.40
C ASP A 564 -6.23 49.78 28.90
N ARG A 565 -6.50 48.51 29.26
CA ARG A 565 -6.12 47.94 30.58
C ARG A 565 -6.25 46.41 30.68
N SER A 566 -5.30 45.83 31.42
CA SER A 566 -5.09 44.40 31.67
C SER A 566 -5.45 43.92 33.09
N GLU A 567 -5.25 42.61 33.32
CA GLU A 567 -5.08 41.86 34.60
C GLU A 567 -6.26 41.04 35.16
N GLY A 568 -5.92 39.89 35.78
CA GLY A 568 -6.79 39.18 36.72
C GLY A 568 -6.90 37.65 36.55
N ALA A 569 -6.06 36.87 37.24
CA ALA A 569 -6.24 35.42 37.42
C ALA A 569 -6.61 35.09 38.88
N PRO A 570 -7.20 33.90 39.16
CA PRO A 570 -7.03 33.27 40.46
C PRO A 570 -6.64 31.77 40.40
N VAL A 571 -6.25 31.23 41.56
CA VAL A 571 -5.64 29.90 41.79
C VAL A 571 -6.47 29.11 42.83
N LEU A 572 -6.18 27.80 43.01
CA LEU A 572 -6.71 26.81 44.00
C LEU A 572 -7.88 25.95 43.48
N ALA A 573 -8.04 24.65 43.78
CA ALA A 573 -7.29 23.71 44.65
C ALA A 573 -7.34 22.24 44.15
N SER A 574 -6.63 21.32 44.81
CA SER A 574 -6.82 19.86 44.79
C SER A 574 -7.38 19.40 46.17
N PRO A 575 -7.51 18.10 46.53
CA PRO A 575 -7.65 16.84 45.77
C PRO A 575 -8.86 15.97 46.25
N ILE A 576 -9.20 14.85 45.57
CA ILE A 576 -9.99 13.75 46.18
C ILE A 576 -9.44 12.38 45.74
N ILE A 577 -9.32 11.46 46.71
CA ILE A 577 -9.04 10.02 46.55
C ILE A 577 -10.19 9.25 47.22
N LEU A 578 -10.71 8.21 46.55
CA LEU A 578 -11.48 7.05 47.09
C LEU A 578 -11.51 6.01 45.96
N ASP A 579 -10.84 4.86 46.04
CA ASP A 579 -11.02 3.70 46.94
C ASP A 579 -12.33 2.93 46.68
N THR A 580 -12.18 1.69 46.18
CA THR A 580 -13.26 0.69 46.00
C THR A 580 -12.72 -0.74 46.16
N THR A 581 -12.54 -1.12 47.42
CA THR A 581 -12.83 -2.46 48.01
C THR A 581 -12.98 -3.70 47.10
N GLU A 582 -12.17 -4.72 47.35
CA GLU A 582 -12.43 -6.12 46.97
C GLU A 582 -13.54 -6.76 47.83
N LYS A 583 -14.31 -7.71 47.26
CA LYS A 583 -14.78 -8.94 47.94
C LYS A 583 -15.54 -9.92 47.03
N ASN A 584 -15.21 -11.22 47.15
CA ASN A 584 -15.95 -12.41 46.66
C ASN A 584 -16.03 -12.54 45.11
N LEU A 585 -16.00 -13.71 44.45
CA LEU A 585 -15.86 -15.14 44.78
C LEU A 585 -15.24 -15.81 43.49
N ALA A 586 -14.70 -17.02 43.40
CA ALA A 586 -14.61 -18.21 44.28
C ALA A 586 -13.36 -19.06 43.90
N SER A 587 -13.10 -20.16 44.63
CA SER A 587 -12.04 -21.14 44.31
C SER A 587 -12.41 -22.06 43.14
N ILE A 588 -11.49 -22.31 42.19
CA ILE A 588 -11.54 -23.48 41.28
C ILE A 588 -10.18 -24.18 41.30
N THR A 589 -10.22 -25.48 41.56
CA THR A 589 -9.08 -26.36 41.84
C THR A 589 -8.28 -26.70 40.58
N ALA A 590 -6.95 -26.69 40.67
CA ALA A 590 -6.06 -27.13 39.60
C ALA A 590 -6.05 -28.68 39.47
N PRO A 591 -6.22 -29.26 38.27
CA PRO A 591 -5.98 -30.68 38.04
C PRO A 591 -4.48 -31.01 38.06
N GLN A 592 -4.13 -32.12 38.72
CA GLN A 592 -2.75 -32.57 38.86
C GLN A 592 -2.15 -33.08 37.53
N ALA A 593 -0.83 -32.89 37.37
CA ALA A 593 -0.07 -33.47 36.28
C ALA A 593 0.07 -34.99 36.42
N ASN A 594 0.00 -35.72 35.30
CA ASN A 594 0.23 -37.16 35.26
C ASN A 594 1.36 -37.48 34.24
N PRO A 595 2.49 -38.12 34.64
CA PRO A 595 3.68 -38.24 33.79
C PRO A 595 3.67 -39.51 32.92
N GLY A 596 3.65 -39.33 31.59
CA GLY A 596 3.64 -40.42 30.60
C GLY A 596 4.66 -40.26 29.48
N LYS A 597 5.63 -41.18 29.43
CA LYS A 597 6.67 -41.41 28.39
C LYS A 597 6.08 -41.27 26.96
N HIS A 598 6.78 -40.74 25.94
CA HIS A 598 8.08 -41.23 25.45
C HIS A 598 8.96 -40.13 24.81
N ARG A 599 10.27 -40.17 25.08
CA ARG A 599 11.29 -39.52 24.24
C ARG A 599 11.52 -40.38 22.98
N LEU A 600 11.35 -39.80 21.80
CA LEU A 600 11.98 -40.29 20.58
C LEU A 600 13.28 -39.51 20.35
N ILE A 601 14.40 -40.24 20.38
CA ILE A 601 15.72 -39.70 20.05
C ILE A 601 15.84 -39.68 18.53
N VAL A 602 16.08 -38.51 17.94
CA VAL A 602 16.43 -38.37 16.52
C VAL A 602 17.94 -38.08 16.43
N PRO A 603 18.71 -38.81 15.61
CA PRO A 603 20.16 -38.60 15.53
C PRO A 603 20.56 -37.24 14.96
N LEU A 604 21.72 -36.71 15.37
CA LEU A 604 22.37 -35.58 14.68
C LEU A 604 22.84 -36.02 13.29
N GLY A 605 22.03 -35.76 12.27
CA GLY A 605 22.39 -35.93 10.86
C GLY A 605 23.14 -34.72 10.29
N SER A 606 24.45 -34.88 10.07
CA SER A 606 25.31 -34.22 9.07
C SER A 606 25.05 -32.75 8.65
N VAL A 607 26.07 -31.92 8.88
CA VAL A 607 26.21 -30.58 8.26
C VAL A 607 26.17 -30.66 6.72
N PRO A 608 25.29 -29.90 6.03
CA PRO A 608 25.33 -29.82 4.58
C PRO A 608 26.53 -28.98 4.10
N GLN A 609 27.49 -29.60 3.40
CA GLN A 609 28.50 -28.86 2.65
C GLN A 609 27.86 -28.10 1.46
N PRO A 610 28.43 -26.95 1.04
CA PRO A 610 27.87 -26.14 -0.05
C PRO A 610 27.84 -26.93 -1.36
N ALA A 611 26.63 -27.17 -1.87
CA ALA A 611 26.43 -27.93 -3.10
C ALA A 611 27.05 -27.23 -4.32
N ARG A 612 28.03 -27.88 -4.96
CA ARG A 612 28.48 -27.50 -6.32
C ARG A 612 27.26 -27.39 -7.24
N LYS A 613 27.11 -26.26 -7.94
CA LYS A 613 25.99 -26.00 -8.86
C LYS A 613 25.90 -27.09 -9.93
N LYS A 614 24.93 -27.99 -9.81
CA LYS A 614 24.61 -28.96 -10.89
C LYS A 614 24.17 -28.20 -12.14
N PRO A 615 24.57 -28.63 -13.35
CA PRO A 615 24.12 -28.00 -14.59
C PRO A 615 22.60 -28.08 -14.72
N LYS A 616 21.97 -27.00 -15.22
CA LYS A 616 20.52 -26.95 -15.43
C LYS A 616 20.14 -27.81 -16.62
N VAL A 617 19.62 -29.01 -16.36
CA VAL A 617 18.96 -29.83 -17.40
C VAL A 617 17.73 -29.10 -17.91
N THR A 618 17.71 -28.76 -19.20
CA THR A 618 16.56 -28.16 -19.88
C THR A 618 15.57 -29.25 -20.31
N PRO A 619 14.31 -29.26 -19.85
CA PRO A 619 13.34 -30.25 -20.30
C PRO A 619 13.02 -30.11 -21.79
N GLN A 620 12.96 -31.26 -22.48
CA GLN A 620 12.74 -31.38 -23.92
C GLN A 620 11.41 -32.08 -24.20
N CYS A 621 10.64 -31.58 -25.17
CA CYS A 621 9.33 -32.14 -25.54
C CYS A 621 9.46 -33.55 -26.13
N LEU A 622 8.68 -34.49 -25.60
CA LEU A 622 8.63 -35.88 -26.06
C LEU A 622 8.05 -36.06 -27.47
N PHE A 623 7.26 -35.09 -27.95
CA PHE A 623 6.50 -35.19 -29.21
C PHE A 623 7.07 -34.37 -30.37
N CYS A 624 7.96 -33.43 -30.10
CA CYS A 624 8.54 -32.54 -31.12
C CYS A 624 9.91 -31.97 -30.73
N GLU A 625 10.58 -32.58 -29.75
CA GLU A 625 11.97 -32.33 -29.35
C GLU A 625 12.35 -30.89 -28.96
N LYS A 626 11.36 -30.01 -28.84
CA LYS A 626 11.57 -28.61 -28.45
C LYS A 626 12.06 -28.49 -27.02
N GLN A 627 13.18 -27.79 -26.80
CA GLN A 627 13.71 -27.52 -25.47
C GLN A 627 13.04 -26.31 -24.80
N PHE A 628 12.96 -26.35 -23.46
CA PHE A 628 12.34 -25.28 -22.66
C PHE A 628 13.23 -24.85 -21.50
N THR A 629 13.31 -23.53 -21.27
CA THR A 629 14.02 -22.94 -20.13
C THR A 629 13.22 -22.90 -18.82
N ARG A 630 11.91 -23.19 -18.87
CA ARG A 630 11.00 -23.23 -17.70
C ARG A 630 10.05 -24.43 -17.78
N MET A 631 10.01 -25.24 -16.72
CA MET A 631 9.20 -26.47 -16.63
C MET A 631 7.69 -26.25 -16.84
N MET A 632 7.14 -25.09 -16.44
CA MET A 632 5.72 -24.77 -16.68
C MET A 632 5.39 -24.61 -18.18
N ASN A 633 6.31 -24.03 -18.96
CA ASN A 633 6.12 -23.84 -20.40
C ASN A 633 6.23 -25.18 -21.13
N PHE A 634 7.16 -26.04 -20.72
CA PHE A 634 7.26 -27.43 -21.16
C PHE A 634 5.95 -28.18 -20.91
N ARG A 635 5.44 -28.20 -19.66
CA ARG A 635 4.16 -28.87 -19.32
C ARG A 635 3.01 -28.40 -20.20
N ARG A 636 2.76 -27.09 -20.27
CA ARG A 636 1.68 -26.52 -21.10
C ARG A 636 1.80 -26.87 -22.58
N HIS A 637 3.03 -26.99 -23.08
CA HIS A 637 3.28 -27.37 -24.45
C HIS A 637 3.01 -28.87 -24.69
N VAL A 638 3.42 -29.75 -23.77
CA VAL A 638 3.12 -31.20 -23.82
C VAL A 638 1.62 -31.46 -23.70
N GLU A 639 0.90 -30.79 -22.79
CA GLU A 639 -0.57 -30.89 -22.69
C GLU A 639 -1.27 -30.49 -24.00
N LYS A 640 -0.72 -29.52 -24.75
CA LYS A 640 -1.24 -29.11 -26.07
C LYS A 640 -0.96 -30.14 -27.19
N HIS A 641 0.01 -31.03 -27.00
CA HIS A 641 0.17 -32.22 -27.85
C HIS A 641 -0.83 -33.30 -27.45
N LEU A 642 -0.97 -33.60 -26.15
CA LEU A 642 -1.93 -34.58 -25.64
C LEU A 642 -3.38 -34.25 -26.06
N SER A 643 -3.81 -32.99 -25.92
CA SER A 643 -5.15 -32.54 -26.31
C SER A 643 -5.47 -32.62 -27.81
N LYS A 644 -4.50 -33.04 -28.64
CA LYS A 644 -4.65 -33.26 -30.09
C LYS A 644 -4.49 -34.72 -30.49
N LEU A 645 -4.08 -35.58 -29.56
CA LEU A 645 -3.93 -37.02 -29.78
C LEU A 645 -5.20 -37.75 -29.34
N PRO A 646 -5.54 -38.89 -29.95
CA PRO A 646 -6.64 -39.74 -29.49
C PRO A 646 -6.42 -40.18 -28.03
N SER A 647 -7.48 -40.65 -27.36
CA SER A 647 -7.39 -41.12 -25.97
C SER A 647 -6.35 -42.22 -25.76
N LYS A 648 -6.16 -43.06 -26.79
CA LYS A 648 -5.14 -44.11 -26.86
C LYS A 648 -3.83 -43.55 -27.42
N ILE A 649 -2.77 -43.51 -26.62
CA ILE A 649 -1.47 -42.89 -26.96
C ILE A 649 -0.32 -43.90 -26.81
N CYS A 650 0.56 -43.99 -27.81
CA CYS A 650 1.83 -44.71 -27.71
C CYS A 650 2.93 -43.79 -27.17
N CYS A 651 3.86 -44.32 -26.37
CA CYS A 651 5.03 -43.56 -25.95
C CYS A 651 5.98 -43.32 -27.13
N PRO A 652 6.33 -42.04 -27.45
CA PRO A 652 7.19 -41.73 -28.60
C PRO A 652 8.68 -42.00 -28.36
N LEU A 653 9.09 -42.34 -27.13
CA LEU A 653 10.49 -42.66 -26.84
C LEU A 653 10.80 -44.13 -27.14
N SER A 654 11.81 -44.35 -27.97
CA SER A 654 12.30 -45.68 -28.38
C SER A 654 12.62 -46.62 -27.20
N ALA A 655 13.07 -46.06 -26.07
CA ALA A 655 13.36 -46.78 -24.83
C ALA A 655 12.13 -47.48 -24.21
N CYS A 656 10.90 -47.20 -24.66
CA CYS A 656 9.66 -47.81 -24.18
C CYS A 656 8.96 -48.68 -25.23
N GLY A 657 9.63 -49.04 -26.34
CA GLY A 657 9.16 -50.10 -27.25
C GLY A 657 7.78 -49.90 -27.87
N GLY A 658 7.23 -48.69 -27.86
CA GLY A 658 5.86 -48.42 -28.32
C GLY A 658 4.74 -48.72 -27.32
N GLU A 659 5.04 -48.86 -26.01
CA GLU A 659 4.02 -49.01 -24.95
C GLU A 659 2.83 -48.06 -25.17
N THR A 660 1.61 -48.62 -25.18
CA THR A 660 0.37 -47.91 -25.53
C THR A 660 -0.56 -47.82 -24.33
N PHE A 661 -1.16 -46.65 -24.12
CA PHE A 661 -2.00 -46.33 -22.95
C PHE A 661 -3.38 -45.89 -23.40
N ASP A 662 -4.44 -46.48 -22.85
CA ASP A 662 -5.83 -46.19 -23.23
C ASP A 662 -6.39 -44.87 -22.68
N SER A 663 -5.60 -44.11 -21.92
CA SER A 663 -5.94 -42.73 -21.52
C SER A 663 -4.71 -41.84 -21.36
N HIS A 664 -4.92 -40.53 -21.53
CA HIS A 664 -3.88 -39.52 -21.30
C HIS A 664 -3.37 -39.54 -19.86
N THR A 665 -4.22 -39.87 -18.88
CA THR A 665 -3.83 -40.00 -17.47
C THR A 665 -2.84 -41.14 -17.24
N LEU A 666 -3.09 -42.31 -17.83
CA LEU A 666 -2.16 -43.46 -17.73
C LEU A 666 -0.82 -43.14 -18.41
N PHE A 667 -0.87 -42.50 -19.59
CA PHE A 667 0.35 -42.00 -20.25
C PHE A 667 1.13 -41.01 -19.37
N LYS A 668 0.46 -40.02 -18.76
CA LYS A 668 1.09 -39.05 -17.83
C LYS A 668 1.76 -39.74 -16.63
N VAL A 669 1.17 -40.81 -16.09
CA VAL A 669 1.76 -41.61 -15.00
C VAL A 669 3.01 -42.37 -15.48
N HIS A 670 2.93 -43.07 -16.62
CA HIS A 670 4.09 -43.75 -17.22
C HIS A 670 5.25 -42.77 -17.46
N VAL A 671 4.99 -41.63 -18.10
CA VAL A 671 6.01 -40.60 -18.39
C VAL A 671 6.65 -40.05 -17.12
N SER A 672 5.87 -39.88 -16.04
CA SER A 672 6.41 -39.45 -14.75
C SER A 672 7.29 -40.51 -14.07
N GLN A 673 7.04 -41.80 -14.31
CA GLN A 673 7.76 -42.92 -13.68
C GLN A 673 8.99 -43.38 -14.49
N LYS A 674 8.83 -43.59 -15.80
CA LYS A 674 9.87 -44.14 -16.69
C LYS A 674 10.80 -43.07 -17.26
N HIS A 675 10.32 -41.84 -17.43
CA HIS A 675 11.10 -40.72 -18.00
C HIS A 675 11.36 -39.58 -17.02
N ASN A 676 10.89 -39.70 -15.76
CA ASN A 676 11.08 -38.71 -14.70
C ASN A 676 10.53 -37.31 -15.06
N LEU A 677 9.53 -37.26 -15.95
CA LEU A 677 8.91 -36.04 -16.48
C LEU A 677 7.52 -35.84 -15.86
N PHE A 678 7.47 -35.06 -14.79
CA PHE A 678 6.23 -34.79 -14.06
C PHE A 678 5.27 -33.91 -14.86
N LEU A 679 4.29 -34.53 -15.53
CA LEU A 679 3.12 -33.88 -16.14
C LEU A 679 1.98 -33.73 -15.12
N GLN A 680 1.00 -32.86 -15.36
CA GLN A 680 -0.14 -32.71 -14.46
C GLN A 680 -1.21 -33.75 -14.83
N ALA A 681 -1.31 -34.82 -14.04
CA ALA A 681 -2.49 -35.67 -14.06
C ALA A 681 -3.73 -34.86 -13.66
N ASP A 682 -4.82 -35.07 -14.38
CA ASP A 682 -6.09 -34.40 -14.11
C ASP A 682 -6.64 -34.86 -12.74
N HIS A 683 -7.18 -33.91 -11.97
CA HIS A 683 -7.52 -34.11 -10.56
C HIS A 683 -8.74 -35.03 -10.38
N MET A 684 -8.52 -36.34 -10.38
CA MET A 684 -9.44 -37.32 -9.81
C MET A 684 -8.71 -38.37 -8.95
N TYR A 685 -9.21 -38.52 -7.72
CA TYR A 685 -8.84 -39.50 -6.68
C TYR A 685 -7.37 -39.54 -6.19
N GLY A 686 -7.15 -38.94 -5.03
CA GLY A 686 -6.21 -39.51 -4.06
C GLY A 686 -6.77 -40.85 -3.56
N GLY A 687 -6.25 -41.96 -4.09
CA GLY A 687 -6.75 -43.30 -3.74
C GLY A 687 -5.96 -44.48 -4.33
N LEU A 688 -5.21 -44.29 -5.43
CA LEU A 688 -4.49 -45.37 -6.12
C LEU A 688 -2.97 -45.29 -5.95
N ARG A 689 -2.50 -45.35 -4.68
CA ARG A 689 -1.08 -45.64 -4.35
C ARG A 689 -0.83 -47.09 -3.94
N GLN A 690 -1.85 -47.95 -4.04
CA GLN A 690 -1.74 -49.40 -3.81
C GLN A 690 -2.38 -50.16 -4.98
N ARG A 691 -1.53 -50.50 -5.97
CA ARG A 691 -1.63 -51.62 -6.93
C ARG A 691 -0.62 -51.35 -8.04
N TYR A 692 0.59 -51.85 -7.84
CA TYR A 692 1.60 -52.28 -8.82
C TYR A 692 2.88 -52.56 -8.03
N LYS A 693 2.96 -53.79 -7.51
CA LYS A 693 4.20 -54.53 -7.27
C LYS A 693 4.23 -55.63 -8.31
#